data_AF-A0A5B2VLW5-F1
#
_entry.id   AF-A0A5B2VLW5-F1
#
_cell.length_a   1.000
_cell.length_b   1.000
_cell.length_c   1.000
_cell.angle_alpha   90.00
_cell.angle_beta   90.00
_cell.angle_gamma   90.00
#
_symmetry.space_group_name_H-M   'P 1'
#
loop_
_entity.id
_entity.type
_entity.pdbx_description
1 polymer ?
#
loop_
_entity_poly.entity_id
_entity_poly.type
_entity_poly.pdbx_seq_one_letter_code
_entity_poly.pdbx_strand_id
1 'polypeptide(L)'
;MCPFYPRPIIISLICLLLFSTAEAQITVTASAGTPGPITYTTLKASFDAINAGTHQGNIIITIDASTTEPAVAILEGSGTGAASYSGILIKPAAGATPVVSGNFTNNNPVIRLRNASNVTIDGSNNGTASKDLTLTNTGGIRSYVIQIGSNIAAAPASGITVKNTNIVNAPQLSNAAIAIGNGNISIGYFKNIAILNNSIRRAGQGITLSAVRTAGNGSGTVISGNELIATGTECIRNSGIICDGVTGITISDNKIGNFDNIGQETDIAIFLTNGTIDATVSNNTISNMSYTGPIGTFGPIGIQITPYVTDCNIRVTDNTISDLSTNATFIPTGIQLIGATGATIARNQISNIVNTYAGGYSAAGILMDALYNGDDNRVYNNFIRNVAAVGKVGYTLLDNAYGIAVTRGSFDINFNTVVLTSNATTGSASRSSAILIGDNAGGPISLRNNILVNLQTDGSNNKGIALSNVSPSGSYVFREIDHNDYYSASNILSSDGNDATLAGTLTQLQAMLGSNANSKSLLPTFVSATDLHLAATGNTGIEDAAIPLTGITDDIDKETRSTVTPDIGADERLCLPPVISTPPAASTITVGDNTSFSVAATGAPALSYQWEVNTGSGFTPLTDNAPYSNTTTPTLNITNANAGMNGYHYRCVVTNACTPPATSTDALLTVTKMAQQITFQTQTPGSVITVTYGDPPINGAATASSGLPVSYSSSDKQVAIVDAAGQVIITGAGAAVITVSQAGDNRYLPAADISITITVNKKDLYLTADDKTRPYGSPDPVLTITYSGFVNGEDASLITAPAIATTATPASLPGTYDITLSGGAAANYNIILTNGTLTITEIPVQIRQEPANGNACKNSPATFSVTASALSTIQYQWQESADNLNWQNINGAISSTYTAPGNATRYLRCALTASGMTSYSRAAQFTVYALPDVQITRSDYTDCTNSSVQLRASGAVAYTWLPAAGLSDANSASPVASPLTSTVYMVAGTDANGCQGKATVEIKVGRNYEMANAFTPDGNGTNDCFGIRSWGPLLKVSFSIYNRWGERIFWSTNPNACWDGRYQGKKQEVGTYIYYITAVTECGAIERKGTVTLIR
;
A
#
# COMPACT_ATOMS: atom_id res chain seq x y z
N MET A 1 -69.80 28.43 20.42
CA MET A 1 -71.18 28.47 19.88
C MET A 1 -71.22 27.56 18.66
N CYS A 2 -72.36 26.92 18.37
CA CYS A 2 -72.58 25.95 17.27
C CYS A 2 -72.59 26.65 15.88
N PRO A 3 -72.99 26.02 14.74
CA PRO A 3 -73.20 24.58 14.40
C PRO A 3 -72.67 24.17 12.99
N PHE A 4 -72.74 22.87 12.60
CA PHE A 4 -73.60 22.31 11.51
C PHE A 4 -73.19 20.92 10.94
N TYR A 5 -74.23 20.10 10.72
CA TYR A 5 -74.34 18.80 10.00
C TYR A 5 -74.55 19.03 8.46
N PRO A 6 -74.84 18.05 7.53
CA PRO A 6 -75.07 16.58 7.60
C PRO A 6 -74.41 15.70 6.47
N ARG A 7 -74.87 14.43 6.32
CA ARG A 7 -74.57 13.35 5.32
C ARG A 7 -75.39 13.51 3.98
N PRO A 8 -75.61 12.45 3.13
CA PRO A 8 -74.77 11.82 2.07
C PRO A 8 -75.50 11.73 0.68
N ILE A 9 -74.96 11.02 -0.33
CA ILE A 9 -75.70 10.13 -1.29
C ILE A 9 -74.77 9.45 -2.34
N ILE A 10 -75.24 8.30 -2.90
CA ILE A 10 -74.55 7.32 -3.74
C ILE A 10 -74.82 7.53 -5.25
N ILE A 11 -73.82 7.33 -6.12
CA ILE A 11 -73.99 6.80 -7.51
C ILE A 11 -72.87 5.78 -7.78
N SER A 12 -73.16 4.74 -8.57
CA SER A 12 -72.30 3.59 -8.86
C SER A 12 -72.24 3.34 -10.38
N LEU A 13 -71.05 3.04 -10.95
CA LEU A 13 -70.80 1.97 -11.95
C LEU A 13 -69.35 1.97 -12.54
N ILE A 14 -68.78 0.76 -12.67
CA ILE A 14 -67.79 0.27 -13.68
C ILE A 14 -66.26 0.57 -13.50
N CYS A 15 -65.48 -0.52 -13.55
CA CYS A 15 -64.01 -0.67 -13.75
C CYS A 15 -63.07 0.17 -12.86
N LEU A 16 -62.31 -0.40 -11.92
CA LEU A 16 -61.34 -1.50 -12.13
C LEU A 16 -61.01 -2.22 -10.80
N LEU A 17 -60.69 -3.51 -10.86
CA LEU A 17 -60.10 -4.25 -9.72
C LEU A 17 -58.66 -3.81 -9.51
N LEU A 18 -58.44 -2.78 -8.69
CA LEU A 18 -57.13 -2.52 -8.09
C LEU A 18 -56.89 -3.55 -6.97
N PHE A 19 -56.43 -4.74 -7.35
CA PHE A 19 -55.64 -5.55 -6.44
C PHE A 19 -54.40 -4.74 -6.06
N SER A 20 -54.33 -4.29 -4.80
CA SER A 20 -53.06 -3.89 -4.22
C SER A 20 -52.18 -5.14 -4.15
N THR A 21 -51.34 -5.33 -5.16
CA THR A 21 -50.26 -6.31 -5.09
C THR A 21 -49.42 -5.96 -3.87
N ALA A 22 -49.41 -6.85 -2.87
CA ALA A 22 -48.54 -6.68 -1.71
C ALA A 22 -47.11 -6.55 -2.23
N GLU A 23 -46.47 -5.42 -1.96
CA GLU A 23 -45.11 -5.17 -2.42
C GLU A 23 -44.18 -6.23 -1.82
N ALA A 24 -43.25 -6.72 -2.64
CA ALA A 24 -42.23 -7.64 -2.19
C ALA A 24 -41.39 -6.99 -1.09
N GLN A 25 -41.25 -7.67 0.05
CA GLN A 25 -40.49 -7.17 1.20
C GLN A 25 -39.18 -7.92 1.40
N ILE A 26 -39.05 -9.09 0.77
CA ILE A 26 -37.89 -9.98 0.86
C ILE A 26 -37.58 -10.59 -0.49
N THR A 27 -36.29 -10.66 -0.84
CA THR A 27 -35.78 -11.31 -2.04
C THR A 27 -34.85 -12.47 -1.66
N VAL A 28 -35.10 -13.65 -2.21
CA VAL A 28 -34.30 -14.87 -1.99
C VAL A 28 -33.55 -15.25 -3.27
N THR A 29 -32.25 -15.49 -3.13
CA THR A 29 -31.42 -16.15 -4.15
C THR A 29 -30.79 -17.41 -3.58
N ALA A 30 -30.57 -18.43 -4.42
CA ALA A 30 -30.10 -19.75 -4.02
C ALA A 30 -29.17 -20.36 -5.08
N SER A 31 -28.20 -21.18 -4.68
CA SER A 31 -27.29 -21.84 -5.62
C SER A 31 -27.84 -23.14 -6.22
N ALA A 32 -28.95 -23.67 -5.69
CA ALA A 32 -29.63 -24.87 -6.17
C ALA A 32 -31.16 -24.80 -5.89
N GLY A 33 -31.91 -25.77 -6.42
CA GLY A 33 -33.38 -25.70 -6.42
C GLY A 33 -33.85 -24.61 -7.38
N THR A 34 -34.71 -23.71 -6.90
CA THR A 34 -35.11 -22.49 -7.61
C THR A 34 -34.12 -21.36 -7.31
N PRO A 35 -33.25 -20.92 -8.25
CA PRO A 35 -32.12 -20.05 -7.90
C PRO A 35 -32.49 -18.60 -7.56
N GLY A 36 -33.68 -18.14 -7.94
CA GLY A 36 -34.11 -16.76 -7.76
C GLY A 36 -33.42 -15.75 -8.68
N PRO A 37 -33.62 -14.43 -8.45
CA PRO A 37 -34.35 -13.85 -7.32
C PRO A 37 -35.85 -14.20 -7.32
N ILE A 38 -36.34 -14.78 -6.22
CA ILE A 38 -37.77 -14.96 -5.94
C ILE A 38 -38.16 -14.05 -4.78
N THR A 39 -39.30 -13.38 -4.90
CA THR A 39 -39.80 -12.42 -3.91
C THR A 39 -40.84 -13.03 -2.97
N TYR A 40 -40.79 -12.59 -1.71
CA TYR A 40 -41.71 -12.96 -0.63
C TYR A 40 -42.19 -11.71 0.11
N THR A 41 -43.34 -11.83 0.77
CA THR A 41 -43.92 -10.76 1.60
C THR A 41 -43.45 -10.79 3.06
N THR A 42 -42.98 -11.94 3.57
CA THR A 42 -42.50 -12.08 4.96
C THR A 42 -41.36 -13.09 5.07
N LEU A 43 -40.57 -13.00 6.14
CA LEU A 43 -39.41 -13.89 6.39
C LEU A 43 -39.88 -15.33 6.59
N LYS A 44 -40.99 -15.52 7.30
CA LYS A 44 -41.65 -16.82 7.43
C LYS A 44 -41.95 -17.43 6.05
N ALA A 45 -42.50 -16.66 5.10
CA ALA A 45 -42.83 -17.19 3.78
C ALA A 45 -41.58 -17.68 3.02
N SER A 46 -40.45 -16.97 3.16
CA SER A 46 -39.16 -17.43 2.61
C SER A 46 -38.63 -18.69 3.30
N PHE A 47 -38.76 -18.79 4.63
CA PHE A 47 -38.37 -19.99 5.38
C PHE A 47 -39.26 -21.19 5.05
N ASP A 48 -40.58 -21.01 4.93
CA ASP A 48 -41.51 -22.07 4.50
C ASP A 48 -41.10 -22.64 3.14
N ALA A 49 -40.67 -21.78 2.20
CA ALA A 49 -40.17 -22.20 0.89
C ALA A 49 -38.82 -22.97 0.97
N ILE A 50 -37.90 -22.55 1.85
CA ILE A 50 -36.64 -23.28 2.10
C ILE A 50 -36.93 -24.65 2.73
N ASN A 51 -37.82 -24.71 3.72
CA ASN A 51 -38.21 -25.93 4.42
C ASN A 51 -38.93 -26.93 3.49
N ALA A 52 -39.65 -26.42 2.48
CA ALA A 52 -40.27 -27.21 1.41
C ALA A 52 -39.29 -27.65 0.30
N GLY A 53 -38.02 -27.25 0.36
CA GLY A 53 -37.00 -27.59 -0.63
C GLY A 53 -37.04 -26.76 -1.92
N THR A 54 -37.81 -25.66 -1.96
CA THR A 54 -37.90 -24.75 -3.13
C THR A 54 -36.57 -24.07 -3.41
N HIS A 55 -35.84 -23.67 -2.37
CA HIS A 55 -34.52 -23.06 -2.43
C HIS A 55 -33.51 -23.98 -1.74
N GLN A 56 -32.38 -24.25 -2.40
CA GLN A 56 -31.38 -25.22 -1.94
C GLN A 56 -29.94 -24.72 -2.12
N GLY A 57 -28.98 -25.42 -1.53
CA GLY A 57 -27.57 -25.06 -1.59
C GLY A 57 -27.25 -23.82 -0.75
N ASN A 58 -26.43 -22.89 -1.24
CA ASN A 58 -26.13 -21.64 -0.54
C ASN A 58 -27.21 -20.59 -0.86
N ILE A 59 -27.79 -20.00 0.18
CA ILE A 59 -28.99 -19.15 0.07
C ILE A 59 -28.71 -17.77 0.66
N ILE A 60 -29.15 -16.71 -0.02
CA ILE A 60 -29.11 -15.33 0.47
C ILE A 60 -30.54 -14.80 0.53
N ILE A 61 -30.96 -14.37 1.70
CA ILE A 61 -32.23 -13.72 1.99
C ILE A 61 -31.93 -12.24 2.23
N THR A 62 -32.39 -11.40 1.30
CA THR A 62 -32.27 -9.93 1.42
C THR A 62 -33.61 -9.37 1.91
N ILE A 63 -33.59 -8.61 3.00
CA ILE A 63 -34.76 -7.89 3.52
C ILE A 63 -34.80 -6.52 2.83
N ASP A 64 -35.71 -6.36 1.88
CA ASP A 64 -35.82 -5.18 1.03
C ASP A 64 -36.64 -4.07 1.69
N ALA A 65 -37.66 -4.43 2.49
CA ALA A 65 -38.51 -3.51 3.23
C ALA A 65 -38.93 -4.10 4.59
N SER A 66 -39.47 -3.25 5.47
CA SER A 66 -39.99 -3.70 6.78
C SER A 66 -41.21 -4.61 6.63
N THR A 67 -41.23 -5.70 7.40
CA THR A 67 -42.26 -6.74 7.37
C THR A 67 -42.79 -7.06 8.76
N THR A 68 -44.03 -7.54 8.86
CA THR A 68 -44.61 -8.09 10.09
C THR A 68 -44.95 -9.56 9.89
N GLU A 69 -44.33 -10.42 10.67
CA GLU A 69 -44.55 -11.86 10.58
C GLU A 69 -45.95 -12.23 11.13
N PRO A 70 -46.76 -13.01 10.38
CA PRO A 70 -48.10 -13.42 10.81
C PRO A 70 -48.06 -14.57 11.83
N ALA A 71 -46.95 -15.30 11.91
CA ALA A 71 -46.63 -16.36 12.85
C ALA A 71 -45.11 -16.49 12.95
N VAL A 72 -44.61 -17.27 13.92
CA VAL A 72 -43.16 -17.50 14.08
C VAL A 72 -42.50 -17.93 12.76
N ALA A 73 -41.43 -17.25 12.37
CA ALA A 73 -40.60 -17.64 11.24
C ALA A 73 -39.68 -18.80 11.68
N ILE A 74 -40.03 -20.03 11.32
CA ILE A 74 -39.27 -21.24 11.68
C ILE A 74 -38.43 -21.70 10.50
N LEU A 75 -37.11 -21.77 10.69
CA LEU A 75 -36.17 -22.42 9.78
C LEU A 75 -35.75 -23.76 10.37
N GLU A 76 -35.92 -24.84 9.60
CA GLU A 76 -35.49 -26.19 9.97
C GLU A 76 -34.02 -26.44 9.62
N GLY A 77 -33.40 -27.42 10.28
CA GLY A 77 -32.06 -27.90 9.94
C GLY A 77 -31.97 -28.50 8.54
N SER A 78 -30.89 -28.22 7.81
CA SER A 78 -30.60 -28.90 6.55
C SER A 78 -30.58 -30.43 6.76
N GLY A 79 -31.25 -31.17 5.88
CA GLY A 79 -31.54 -32.60 6.05
C GLY A 79 -32.81 -32.91 6.85
N THR A 80 -33.51 -31.91 7.39
CA THR A 80 -34.81 -32.09 8.07
C THR A 80 -35.95 -31.93 7.05
N GLY A 81 -36.69 -33.01 6.79
CA GLY A 81 -37.77 -32.99 5.79
C GLY A 81 -37.22 -32.74 4.39
N ALA A 82 -37.67 -31.67 3.73
CA ALA A 82 -37.19 -31.26 2.39
C ALA A 82 -36.16 -30.12 2.44
N ALA A 83 -35.80 -29.60 3.62
CA ALA A 83 -34.80 -28.55 3.76
C ALA A 83 -33.41 -29.08 3.34
N SER A 84 -32.77 -28.44 2.35
CA SER A 84 -31.47 -28.87 1.81
C SER A 84 -30.60 -27.68 1.42
N TYR A 85 -29.94 -27.07 2.40
CA TYR A 85 -29.06 -25.92 2.23
C TYR A 85 -27.65 -26.18 2.80
N SER A 86 -26.64 -25.53 2.23
CA SER A 86 -25.25 -25.56 2.71
C SER A 86 -24.92 -24.39 3.64
N GLY A 87 -25.63 -23.27 3.48
CA GLY A 87 -25.53 -22.07 4.30
C GLY A 87 -26.61 -21.06 3.93
N ILE A 88 -26.99 -20.21 4.90
CA ILE A 88 -28.00 -19.14 4.72
C ILE A 88 -27.42 -17.83 5.24
N LEU A 89 -27.49 -16.77 4.44
CA LEU A 89 -27.19 -15.40 4.83
C LEU A 89 -28.47 -14.55 4.81
N ILE A 90 -28.86 -13.98 5.94
CA ILE A 90 -29.98 -13.05 6.10
C ILE A 90 -29.40 -11.65 6.33
N LYS A 91 -29.73 -10.68 5.48
CA LYS A 91 -29.16 -9.32 5.52
C LYS A 91 -30.15 -8.27 5.00
N PRO A 92 -30.00 -6.98 5.34
CA PRO A 92 -30.78 -5.93 4.68
C PRO A 92 -30.38 -5.75 3.20
N ALA A 93 -31.26 -5.11 2.43
CA ALA A 93 -30.92 -4.54 1.13
C ALA A 93 -29.94 -3.37 1.27
N ALA A 94 -29.17 -3.10 0.22
CA ALA A 94 -28.17 -2.04 0.24
C ALA A 94 -28.84 -0.67 0.44
N GLY A 95 -28.47 0.04 1.50
CA GLY A 95 -29.08 1.32 1.87
C GLY A 95 -30.43 1.25 2.59
N ALA A 96 -30.96 0.05 2.87
CA ALA A 96 -32.21 -0.11 3.61
C ALA A 96 -31.95 -0.33 5.11
N THR A 97 -32.84 0.20 5.95
CA THR A 97 -32.87 -0.04 7.41
C THR A 97 -34.16 -0.76 7.84
N PRO A 98 -34.41 -2.00 7.36
CA PRO A 98 -35.70 -2.66 7.52
C PRO A 98 -35.95 -3.17 8.95
N VAL A 99 -37.23 -3.26 9.31
CA VAL A 99 -37.70 -3.85 10.56
C VAL A 99 -38.44 -5.15 10.26
N VAL A 100 -37.99 -6.27 10.82
CA VAL A 100 -38.76 -7.53 10.86
C VAL A 100 -39.42 -7.61 12.24
N SER A 101 -40.74 -7.43 12.28
CA SER A 101 -41.52 -7.39 13.52
C SER A 101 -42.44 -8.58 13.72
N GLY A 102 -42.70 -8.94 14.98
CA GLY A 102 -43.76 -9.86 15.38
C GLY A 102 -44.45 -9.39 16.66
N ASN A 103 -45.65 -9.90 16.92
CA ASN A 103 -46.38 -9.66 18.17
C ASN A 103 -46.70 -11.00 18.82
N PHE A 104 -45.68 -11.67 19.36
CA PHE A 104 -45.76 -13.06 19.79
C PHE A 104 -45.50 -13.19 21.29
N THR A 105 -46.40 -13.88 21.99
CA THR A 105 -46.33 -14.14 23.43
C THR A 105 -46.13 -15.63 23.71
N ASN A 106 -46.04 -16.00 25.00
CA ASN A 106 -46.04 -17.39 25.46
C ASN A 106 -44.92 -18.24 24.83
N ASN A 107 -43.68 -17.81 25.04
CA ASN A 107 -42.45 -18.46 24.56
C ASN A 107 -42.28 -18.54 23.04
N ASN A 108 -42.91 -17.63 22.27
CA ASN A 108 -42.75 -17.58 20.83
C ASN A 108 -41.77 -16.46 20.40
N PRO A 109 -40.73 -16.78 19.62
CA PRO A 109 -39.82 -15.79 19.04
C PRO A 109 -40.39 -15.21 17.75
N VAL A 110 -39.74 -14.18 17.19
CA VAL A 110 -39.96 -13.79 15.78
C VAL A 110 -39.30 -14.80 14.86
N ILE A 111 -38.04 -15.15 15.15
CA ILE A 111 -37.21 -16.09 14.39
C ILE A 111 -36.86 -17.31 15.25
N ARG A 112 -37.13 -18.51 14.75
CA ARG A 112 -36.79 -19.80 15.38
C ARG A 112 -35.91 -20.63 14.45
N LEU A 113 -34.64 -20.79 14.81
CA LEU A 113 -33.66 -21.60 14.10
C LEU A 113 -33.59 -22.98 14.77
N ARG A 114 -34.37 -23.95 14.28
CA ARG A 114 -34.56 -25.28 14.89
C ARG A 114 -33.71 -26.32 14.20
N ASN A 115 -32.75 -26.91 14.92
CA ASN A 115 -31.73 -27.83 14.37
C ASN A 115 -30.89 -27.19 13.23
N ALA A 116 -30.95 -25.87 13.07
CA ALA A 116 -30.33 -25.14 11.98
C ALA A 116 -28.80 -25.22 12.04
N SER A 117 -28.14 -25.08 10.89
CA SER A 117 -26.68 -24.97 10.83
C SER A 117 -26.23 -23.99 9.76
N ASN A 118 -25.06 -23.38 9.90
CA ASN A 118 -24.48 -22.45 8.91
C ASN A 118 -25.41 -21.26 8.54
N VAL A 119 -26.08 -20.67 9.54
CA VAL A 119 -26.99 -19.52 9.34
C VAL A 119 -26.36 -18.25 9.87
N THR A 120 -26.20 -17.24 9.02
CA THR A 120 -25.73 -15.91 9.41
C THR A 120 -26.85 -14.90 9.27
N ILE A 121 -27.19 -14.22 10.36
CA ILE A 121 -27.95 -12.97 10.35
C ILE A 121 -26.91 -11.84 10.47
N ASP A 122 -26.75 -11.06 9.41
CA ASP A 122 -25.85 -9.90 9.36
C ASP A 122 -26.68 -8.65 9.12
N GLY A 123 -26.90 -7.87 10.17
CA GLY A 123 -27.70 -6.65 10.08
C GLY A 123 -26.97 -5.45 9.46
N SER A 124 -25.73 -5.63 8.98
CA SER A 124 -24.98 -4.56 8.33
C SER A 124 -25.40 -4.33 6.89
N ASN A 125 -25.33 -3.07 6.47
CA ASN A 125 -25.37 -2.69 5.07
C ASN A 125 -23.99 -2.99 4.44
N ASN A 126 -23.99 -3.85 3.43
CA ASN A 126 -22.82 -4.25 2.63
C ASN A 126 -21.59 -4.74 3.44
N GLY A 127 -21.79 -5.45 4.55
CA GLY A 127 -20.71 -6.09 5.31
C GLY A 127 -19.88 -5.13 6.17
N THR A 128 -20.42 -3.96 6.49
CA THR A 128 -19.82 -2.99 7.42
C THR A 128 -20.09 -3.38 8.88
N ALA A 129 -19.84 -2.48 9.83
CA ALA A 129 -20.21 -2.63 11.24
C ALA A 129 -21.53 -1.93 11.61
N SER A 130 -22.29 -1.44 10.63
CA SER A 130 -23.58 -0.76 10.86
C SER A 130 -24.64 -1.71 11.41
N LYS A 131 -25.61 -1.18 12.15
CA LYS A 131 -26.73 -1.93 12.72
C LYS A 131 -28.04 -1.52 12.04
N ASP A 132 -28.19 -1.87 10.77
CA ASP A 132 -29.27 -1.36 9.90
C ASP A 132 -30.52 -2.26 9.90
N LEU A 133 -30.36 -3.58 10.10
CA LEU A 133 -31.49 -4.49 10.35
C LEU A 133 -31.99 -4.37 11.81
N THR A 134 -33.30 -4.23 11.97
CA THR A 134 -33.96 -4.35 13.28
C THR A 134 -34.85 -5.58 13.32
N LEU A 135 -34.66 -6.43 14.32
CA LEU A 135 -35.53 -7.56 14.65
C LEU A 135 -36.27 -7.22 15.94
N THR A 136 -37.61 -7.29 15.92
CA THR A 136 -38.40 -6.84 17.09
C THR A 136 -39.62 -7.71 17.42
N ASN A 137 -39.79 -8.03 18.70
CA ASN A 137 -41.02 -8.62 19.21
C ASN A 137 -41.73 -7.62 20.13
N THR A 138 -42.99 -7.30 19.80
CA THR A 138 -43.83 -6.37 20.58
C THR A 138 -44.75 -7.07 21.58
N GLY A 139 -44.77 -8.41 21.60
CA GLY A 139 -45.59 -9.19 22.54
C GLY A 139 -45.09 -9.06 23.97
N GLY A 140 -45.87 -8.46 24.86
CA GLY A 140 -45.42 -8.09 26.22
C GLY A 140 -45.11 -9.23 27.21
N ILE A 141 -45.49 -10.48 26.91
CA ILE A 141 -45.46 -11.59 27.89
C ILE A 141 -44.70 -12.79 27.33
N ARG A 142 -43.60 -13.16 28.01
CA ARG A 142 -42.75 -14.33 27.75
C ARG A 142 -42.28 -14.45 26.28
N SER A 143 -42.05 -13.31 25.66
CA SER A 143 -41.58 -13.17 24.28
C SER A 143 -40.07 -13.36 24.15
N TYR A 144 -39.63 -13.76 22.95
CA TYR A 144 -38.25 -13.66 22.50
C TYR A 144 -38.19 -12.92 21.15
N VAL A 145 -37.02 -12.47 20.71
CA VAL A 145 -36.83 -12.03 19.32
C VAL A 145 -36.27 -13.19 18.48
N ILE A 146 -35.16 -13.77 18.93
CA ILE A 146 -34.49 -14.91 18.27
C ILE A 146 -34.44 -16.10 19.22
N GLN A 147 -34.68 -17.29 18.66
CA GLN A 147 -34.42 -18.56 19.34
C GLN A 147 -33.59 -19.49 18.47
N ILE A 148 -32.56 -20.10 19.06
CA ILE A 148 -31.60 -20.99 18.38
C ILE A 148 -31.48 -22.29 19.18
N GLY A 149 -31.63 -23.45 18.56
CA GLY A 149 -31.21 -24.68 19.22
C GLY A 149 -31.75 -25.97 18.63
N SER A 150 -31.30 -27.08 19.23
CA SER A 150 -31.69 -28.43 18.86
C SER A 150 -32.08 -29.25 20.08
N ASN A 151 -33.03 -30.17 19.89
CA ASN A 151 -33.37 -31.23 20.84
C ASN A 151 -32.67 -32.58 20.51
N ILE A 152 -31.77 -32.60 19.52
CA ILE A 152 -31.10 -33.80 19.00
C ILE A 152 -29.58 -33.67 19.22
N ALA A 153 -29.02 -34.50 20.10
CA ALA A 153 -27.57 -34.48 20.42
C ALA A 153 -26.66 -34.69 19.20
N ALA A 154 -27.07 -35.56 18.26
CA ALA A 154 -26.33 -35.85 17.04
C ALA A 154 -26.45 -34.75 15.96
N ALA A 155 -27.40 -33.81 16.12
CA ALA A 155 -27.63 -32.69 15.20
C ALA A 155 -27.79 -31.38 16.01
N PRO A 156 -26.75 -30.93 16.73
CA PRO A 156 -26.79 -29.69 17.50
C PRO A 156 -26.95 -28.49 16.56
N ALA A 157 -27.62 -27.43 17.01
CA ALA A 157 -27.63 -26.19 16.24
C ALA A 157 -26.20 -25.62 16.17
N SER A 158 -25.66 -25.34 14.98
CA SER A 158 -24.21 -25.13 14.84
C SER A 158 -23.78 -24.19 13.73
N GLY A 159 -22.76 -23.37 13.98
CA GLY A 159 -22.26 -22.41 12.98
C GLY A 159 -23.28 -21.31 12.70
N ILE A 160 -23.96 -20.83 13.75
CA ILE A 160 -24.99 -19.79 13.64
C ILE A 160 -24.40 -18.48 14.14
N THR A 161 -24.44 -17.46 13.30
CA THR A 161 -23.96 -16.11 13.62
C THR A 161 -25.14 -15.14 13.64
N VAL A 162 -25.28 -14.34 14.69
CA VAL A 162 -26.14 -13.16 14.73
C VAL A 162 -25.25 -11.97 15.00
N LYS A 163 -25.09 -11.08 14.02
CA LYS A 163 -24.19 -9.94 14.15
C LYS A 163 -24.76 -8.65 13.59
N ASN A 164 -24.18 -7.53 14.02
CA ASN A 164 -24.46 -6.21 13.46
C ASN A 164 -25.97 -5.87 13.46
N THR A 165 -26.76 -6.34 14.42
CA THR A 165 -28.23 -6.26 14.38
C THR A 165 -28.80 -5.51 15.59
N ASN A 166 -29.87 -4.73 15.40
CA ASN A 166 -30.69 -4.20 16.50
C ASN A 166 -31.74 -5.23 16.90
N ILE A 167 -31.75 -5.64 18.16
CA ILE A 167 -32.60 -6.71 18.69
C ILE A 167 -33.44 -6.12 19.83
N VAL A 168 -34.75 -6.05 19.62
CA VAL A 168 -35.65 -5.24 20.45
C VAL A 168 -36.83 -6.11 20.92
N ASN A 169 -36.88 -6.46 22.20
CA ASN A 169 -37.98 -7.26 22.72
C ASN A 169 -39.09 -6.35 23.34
N ALA A 170 -39.97 -6.92 24.15
CA ALA A 170 -40.96 -6.16 24.92
C ALA A 170 -40.60 -6.09 26.42
N PRO A 171 -40.68 -4.92 27.08
CA PRO A 171 -40.33 -4.80 28.49
C PRO A 171 -41.40 -5.36 29.45
N GLN A 172 -41.02 -5.49 30.73
CA GLN A 172 -41.82 -5.88 31.91
C GLN A 172 -42.19 -7.36 32.12
N LEU A 173 -42.44 -8.19 31.09
CA LEU A 173 -42.67 -9.65 31.29
C LEU A 173 -42.10 -10.55 30.17
N SER A 174 -41.23 -10.06 29.29
CA SER A 174 -40.55 -10.91 28.31
C SER A 174 -39.50 -11.82 28.95
N ASN A 175 -39.09 -12.84 28.20
CA ASN A 175 -37.99 -13.73 28.60
C ASN A 175 -36.66 -13.12 28.09
N ALA A 176 -35.94 -13.83 27.21
CA ALA A 176 -34.69 -13.35 26.63
C ALA A 176 -34.89 -12.63 25.29
N ALA A 177 -34.05 -11.64 24.94
CA ALA A 177 -34.02 -11.13 23.57
C ALA A 177 -33.53 -12.21 22.58
N ILE A 178 -32.47 -12.92 22.97
CA ILE A 178 -31.94 -14.10 22.29
C ILE A 178 -31.93 -15.29 23.25
N ALA A 179 -32.59 -16.40 22.87
CA ALA A 179 -32.56 -17.65 23.63
C ALA A 179 -31.82 -18.75 22.84
N ILE A 180 -30.78 -19.34 23.43
CA ILE A 180 -29.99 -20.43 22.85
C ILE A 180 -30.20 -21.70 23.69
N GLY A 181 -30.82 -22.72 23.10
CA GLY A 181 -31.33 -23.90 23.79
C GLY A 181 -32.59 -24.43 23.09
N ASN A 182 -33.25 -25.41 23.68
CA ASN A 182 -34.47 -25.96 23.12
C ASN A 182 -35.67 -25.05 23.44
N GLY A 183 -36.35 -24.52 22.42
CA GLY A 183 -37.80 -24.16 22.34
C GLY A 183 -38.45 -23.20 23.36
N ASN A 184 -38.14 -23.31 24.64
CA ASN A 184 -38.85 -22.75 25.79
C ASN A 184 -37.90 -22.38 26.96
N ILE A 185 -36.60 -22.14 26.71
CA ILE A 185 -35.53 -22.16 27.73
C ILE A 185 -35.40 -23.57 28.36
N SER A 186 -35.82 -24.62 27.63
CA SER A 186 -35.42 -25.97 28.01
C SER A 186 -34.00 -26.25 27.51
N ILE A 187 -33.26 -27.05 28.26
CA ILE A 187 -31.90 -27.45 27.91
C ILE A 187 -31.85 -28.06 26.49
N GLY A 188 -30.88 -27.62 25.69
CA GLY A 188 -30.72 -28.03 24.29
C GLY A 188 -29.28 -28.35 23.91
N TYR A 189 -29.09 -28.67 22.63
CA TYR A 189 -27.79 -28.95 22.03
C TYR A 189 -27.41 -27.88 21.01
N PHE A 190 -26.24 -27.28 21.19
CA PHE A 190 -25.70 -26.25 20.30
C PHE A 190 -24.16 -26.21 20.41
N LYS A 191 -23.49 -25.62 19.43
CA LYS A 191 -22.03 -25.36 19.42
C LYS A 191 -21.68 -24.33 18.35
N ASN A 192 -20.55 -23.66 18.42
CA ASN A 192 -20.12 -22.67 17.42
C ASN A 192 -21.21 -21.62 17.12
N ILE A 193 -21.78 -21.01 18.17
CA ILE A 193 -22.76 -19.92 18.05
C ILE A 193 -22.04 -18.58 18.27
N ALA A 194 -22.25 -17.61 17.39
CA ALA A 194 -21.58 -16.31 17.48
C ALA A 194 -22.62 -15.18 17.58
N ILE A 195 -22.62 -14.45 18.70
CA ILE A 195 -23.47 -13.27 18.91
C ILE A 195 -22.54 -12.05 18.98
N LEU A 196 -22.43 -11.29 17.90
CA LEU A 196 -21.34 -10.32 17.69
C LEU A 196 -21.83 -8.89 17.36
N ASN A 197 -21.36 -7.86 18.06
CA ASN A 197 -21.67 -6.45 17.74
C ASN A 197 -23.17 -6.15 17.55
N ASN A 198 -24.04 -6.70 18.40
CA ASN A 198 -25.48 -6.38 18.36
C ASN A 198 -25.81 -5.21 19.30
N SER A 199 -26.96 -4.58 19.11
CA SER A 199 -27.59 -3.70 20.10
C SER A 199 -28.83 -4.42 20.64
N ILE A 200 -28.86 -4.71 21.94
CA ILE A 200 -29.90 -5.56 22.55
C ILE A 200 -30.62 -4.76 23.63
N ARG A 201 -31.95 -4.61 23.48
CA ARG A 201 -32.77 -3.75 24.34
C ARG A 201 -34.17 -4.31 24.61
N ARG A 202 -34.85 -3.76 25.64
CA ARG A 202 -36.25 -4.04 26.03
C ARG A 202 -36.55 -5.49 26.39
N ALA A 203 -35.69 -6.18 27.13
CA ALA A 203 -35.90 -7.60 27.45
C ALA A 203 -35.80 -7.92 28.94
N GLY A 204 -36.50 -8.96 29.40
CA GLY A 204 -36.30 -9.54 30.72
C GLY A 204 -34.84 -9.94 30.95
N GLN A 205 -34.32 -10.68 29.98
CA GLN A 205 -32.93 -11.13 29.89
C GLN A 205 -32.36 -10.72 28.52
N GLY A 206 -31.08 -10.37 28.41
CA GLY A 206 -30.45 -10.04 27.14
C GLY A 206 -30.24 -11.30 26.29
N ILE A 207 -29.27 -12.11 26.67
CA ILE A 207 -28.89 -13.36 25.99
C ILE A 207 -28.91 -14.50 27.02
N THR A 208 -29.71 -15.54 26.77
CA THR A 208 -29.82 -16.70 27.67
C THR A 208 -29.43 -17.98 26.94
N LEU A 209 -28.47 -18.71 27.50
CA LEU A 209 -27.98 -20.00 27.00
C LEU A 209 -28.32 -21.10 28.01
N SER A 210 -28.93 -22.18 27.52
CA SER A 210 -29.34 -23.33 28.34
C SER A 210 -28.98 -24.63 27.64
N ALA A 211 -27.87 -25.23 28.05
CA ALA A 211 -27.30 -26.43 27.47
C ALA A 211 -27.67 -27.69 28.27
N VAL A 212 -27.82 -28.83 27.59
CA VAL A 212 -27.75 -30.13 28.27
C VAL A 212 -26.33 -30.32 28.78
N ARG A 213 -26.16 -30.55 30.10
CA ARG A 213 -24.87 -30.81 30.76
C ARG A 213 -24.20 -32.09 30.20
N THR A 214 -23.41 -31.90 29.16
CA THR A 214 -22.60 -32.92 28.48
C THR A 214 -21.35 -32.25 27.96
N ALA A 215 -20.18 -32.88 28.14
CA ALA A 215 -18.88 -32.30 27.77
C ALA A 215 -18.87 -31.78 26.32
N GLY A 216 -18.46 -30.53 26.14
CA GLY A 216 -18.37 -29.86 24.84
C GLY A 216 -19.68 -29.32 24.27
N ASN A 217 -20.82 -29.48 24.95
CA ASN A 217 -22.06 -28.81 24.53
C ASN A 217 -21.96 -27.30 24.79
N GLY A 218 -22.22 -26.50 23.76
CA GLY A 218 -21.97 -25.06 23.74
C GLY A 218 -20.54 -24.65 23.36
N SER A 219 -19.62 -25.59 23.13
CA SER A 219 -18.23 -25.26 22.78
C SER A 219 -18.11 -24.40 21.52
N GLY A 220 -17.11 -23.51 21.51
CA GLY A 220 -16.89 -22.57 20.41
C GLY A 220 -17.95 -21.46 20.33
N THR A 221 -18.80 -21.30 21.35
CA THR A 221 -19.73 -20.17 21.42
C THR A 221 -19.00 -18.90 21.81
N VAL A 222 -19.26 -17.81 21.10
CA VAL A 222 -18.66 -16.49 21.33
C VAL A 222 -19.76 -15.44 21.42
N ILE A 223 -19.75 -14.65 22.50
CA ILE A 223 -20.63 -13.50 22.70
C ILE A 223 -19.72 -12.29 22.86
N SER A 224 -19.56 -11.48 21.81
CA SER A 224 -18.60 -10.37 21.84
C SER A 224 -19.06 -9.05 21.21
N GLY A 225 -18.62 -7.94 21.80
CA GLY A 225 -18.89 -6.59 21.30
C GLY A 225 -20.35 -6.14 21.39
N ASN A 226 -21.22 -6.85 22.11
CA ASN A 226 -22.65 -6.53 22.19
C ASN A 226 -22.92 -5.40 23.18
N GLU A 227 -23.94 -4.61 22.89
CA GLU A 227 -24.34 -3.45 23.69
C GLU A 227 -25.71 -3.69 24.34
N LEU A 228 -25.68 -3.91 25.66
CA LEU A 228 -26.82 -4.11 26.56
C LEU A 228 -26.87 -2.96 27.59
N ILE A 229 -26.83 -1.72 27.09
CA ILE A 229 -26.67 -0.48 27.89
C ILE A 229 -27.78 0.56 27.65
N ALA A 230 -28.91 0.15 27.08
CA ALA A 230 -30.06 1.04 26.90
C ALA A 230 -30.66 1.45 28.26
N THR A 231 -31.20 2.67 28.35
CA THR A 231 -31.72 3.26 29.60
C THR A 231 -33.25 3.39 29.60
N GLY A 232 -33.85 3.65 30.77
CA GLY A 232 -35.28 3.92 30.89
C GLY A 232 -36.14 2.74 30.44
N THR A 233 -37.21 2.97 29.67
CA THR A 233 -38.09 1.89 29.16
C THR A 233 -37.43 0.95 28.15
N GLU A 234 -36.19 1.25 27.74
CA GLU A 234 -35.44 0.49 26.76
C GLU A 234 -34.41 -0.46 27.38
N CYS A 235 -34.22 -0.42 28.70
CA CYS A 235 -33.25 -1.25 29.41
C CYS A 235 -33.50 -2.76 29.30
N ILE A 236 -32.50 -3.51 29.75
CA ILE A 236 -32.68 -4.91 30.19
C ILE A 236 -33.22 -4.88 31.61
N ARG A 237 -34.18 -5.75 31.94
CA ARG A 237 -34.86 -5.73 33.23
C ARG A 237 -34.09 -6.42 34.36
N ASN A 238 -33.49 -7.59 34.09
CA ASN A 238 -32.98 -8.48 35.13
C ASN A 238 -31.56 -9.01 34.81
N SER A 239 -31.36 -9.71 33.69
CA SER A 239 -30.05 -10.35 33.42
C SER A 239 -29.48 -10.00 32.06
N GLY A 240 -28.18 -9.68 31.98
CA GLY A 240 -27.49 -9.39 30.73
C GLY A 240 -27.25 -10.65 29.91
N ILE A 241 -26.31 -11.48 30.36
CA ILE A 241 -25.93 -12.75 29.72
C ILE A 241 -26.01 -13.88 30.75
N ILE A 242 -26.75 -14.96 30.45
CA ILE A 242 -26.86 -16.15 31.31
C ILE A 242 -26.31 -17.37 30.55
N CYS A 243 -25.44 -18.14 31.20
CA CYS A 243 -24.93 -19.42 30.73
C CYS A 243 -25.25 -20.53 31.75
N ASP A 244 -26.21 -21.39 31.40
CA ASP A 244 -26.61 -22.57 32.17
C ASP A 244 -26.10 -23.85 31.50
N GLY A 245 -25.21 -24.58 32.18
CA GLY A 245 -24.71 -25.89 31.78
C GLY A 245 -23.78 -25.91 30.55
N VAL A 246 -23.15 -24.78 30.20
CA VAL A 246 -22.41 -24.56 28.95
C VAL A 246 -20.92 -24.93 29.11
N THR A 247 -20.31 -25.62 28.15
CA THR A 247 -18.85 -25.87 28.11
C THR A 247 -18.16 -24.96 27.08
N GLY A 248 -17.04 -24.34 27.43
CA GLY A 248 -16.10 -23.75 26.45
C GLY A 248 -16.64 -22.52 25.73
N ILE A 249 -17.22 -21.58 26.47
CA ILE A 249 -17.81 -20.33 25.96
C ILE A 249 -16.91 -19.12 26.22
N THR A 250 -16.84 -18.20 25.25
CA THR A 250 -16.15 -16.92 25.38
C THR A 250 -17.16 -15.77 25.43
N ILE A 251 -17.06 -14.90 26.44
CA ILE A 251 -17.86 -13.69 26.61
C ILE A 251 -16.89 -12.51 26.72
N SER A 252 -16.74 -11.70 25.67
CA SER A 252 -15.74 -10.63 25.66
C SER A 252 -16.17 -9.32 25.06
N ASP A 253 -15.55 -8.20 25.45
CA ASP A 253 -15.75 -6.89 24.79
C ASP A 253 -17.21 -6.35 24.84
N ASN A 254 -18.10 -6.96 25.66
CA ASN A 254 -19.49 -6.54 25.75
C ASN A 254 -19.64 -5.37 26.71
N LYS A 255 -20.58 -4.46 26.41
CA LYS A 255 -21.01 -3.40 27.33
C LYS A 255 -22.37 -3.79 27.91
N ILE A 256 -22.48 -3.86 29.24
CA ILE A 256 -23.69 -4.32 29.93
C ILE A 256 -23.99 -3.36 31.10
N GLY A 257 -25.24 -2.92 31.25
CA GLY A 257 -25.57 -1.96 32.30
C GLY A 257 -26.92 -1.28 32.14
N ASN A 258 -27.18 -0.27 32.97
CA ASN A 258 -28.40 0.55 32.92
C ASN A 258 -29.71 -0.24 33.08
N PHE A 259 -29.73 -1.30 33.92
CA PHE A 259 -30.91 -2.16 34.10
C PHE A 259 -32.10 -1.47 34.79
N ASP A 260 -33.28 -2.10 34.76
CA ASP A 260 -34.53 -1.61 35.37
C ASP A 260 -34.40 -1.43 36.89
N ASN A 261 -34.18 -0.20 37.34
CA ASN A 261 -33.80 0.11 38.72
C ASN A 261 -34.94 0.07 39.76
N ILE A 262 -36.12 -0.41 39.38
CA ILE A 262 -37.29 -0.60 40.25
C ILE A 262 -37.81 -2.05 40.24
N GLY A 263 -37.22 -2.94 39.43
CA GLY A 263 -37.57 -4.35 39.37
C GLY A 263 -37.25 -5.07 40.69
N GLN A 264 -38.20 -5.82 41.23
CA GLN A 264 -38.02 -6.65 42.42
C GLN A 264 -37.35 -7.98 42.06
N GLU A 265 -36.14 -7.86 41.52
CA GLU A 265 -35.34 -8.93 40.95
C GLU A 265 -33.86 -8.80 41.41
N THR A 266 -33.07 -9.86 41.24
CA THR A 266 -31.61 -9.76 41.38
C THR A 266 -31.02 -9.49 40.00
N ASP A 267 -30.35 -8.36 39.85
CA ASP A 267 -29.86 -7.89 38.56
C ASP A 267 -28.46 -8.43 38.31
N ILE A 268 -28.24 -9.20 37.24
CA ILE A 268 -26.94 -9.87 37.01
C ILE A 268 -26.44 -9.57 35.61
N ALA A 269 -25.29 -8.88 35.48
CA ALA A 269 -24.78 -8.54 34.14
C ALA A 269 -24.30 -9.78 33.37
N ILE A 270 -23.52 -10.66 34.03
CA ILE A 270 -23.08 -11.95 33.48
C ILE A 270 -23.25 -13.04 34.54
N PHE A 271 -24.00 -14.10 34.22
CA PHE A 271 -24.28 -15.22 35.12
C PHE A 271 -23.80 -16.55 34.52
N LEU A 272 -22.83 -17.19 35.16
CA LEU A 272 -22.34 -18.53 34.83
C LEU A 272 -22.84 -19.52 35.88
N THR A 273 -23.67 -20.48 35.50
CA THR A 273 -24.40 -21.32 36.49
C THR A 273 -24.58 -22.78 36.05
N ASN A 274 -25.04 -23.61 36.98
CA ASN A 274 -25.63 -24.94 36.72
C ASN A 274 -24.76 -25.90 35.89
N GLY A 275 -23.47 -26.01 36.21
CA GLY A 275 -22.49 -26.87 35.54
C GLY A 275 -21.82 -26.25 34.31
N THR A 276 -21.83 -24.93 34.18
CA THR A 276 -21.02 -24.20 33.20
C THR A 276 -19.52 -24.35 33.54
N ILE A 277 -18.70 -24.70 32.55
CA ILE A 277 -17.25 -24.98 32.69
C ILE A 277 -16.46 -24.49 31.46
N ASP A 278 -15.14 -24.36 31.59
CA ASP A 278 -14.21 -23.88 30.55
C ASP A 278 -14.58 -22.50 29.98
N ALA A 279 -15.31 -21.68 30.74
CA ALA A 279 -15.79 -20.38 30.29
C ALA A 279 -14.70 -19.30 30.44
N THR A 280 -14.58 -18.42 29.45
CA THR A 280 -13.72 -17.22 29.52
C THR A 280 -14.59 -15.97 29.44
N VAL A 281 -14.50 -15.09 30.43
CA VAL A 281 -15.20 -13.81 30.50
C VAL A 281 -14.16 -12.70 30.59
N SER A 282 -13.95 -11.95 29.52
CA SER A 282 -12.86 -10.97 29.49
C SER A 282 -13.09 -9.67 28.74
N ASN A 283 -12.47 -8.57 29.19
CA ASN A 283 -12.59 -7.26 28.55
C ASN A 283 -14.04 -6.72 28.45
N ASN A 284 -14.96 -7.17 29.31
CA ASN A 284 -16.32 -6.64 29.35
C ASN A 284 -16.38 -5.38 30.22
N THR A 285 -17.22 -4.42 29.82
CA THR A 285 -17.52 -3.21 30.62
C THR A 285 -18.92 -3.34 31.22
N ILE A 286 -18.99 -3.47 32.53
CA ILE A 286 -20.22 -3.56 33.30
C ILE A 286 -20.37 -2.30 34.14
N SER A 287 -21.47 -1.55 33.99
CA SER A 287 -21.63 -0.28 34.71
C SER A 287 -23.07 0.12 34.99
N ASN A 288 -23.27 1.07 35.91
CA ASN A 288 -24.54 1.79 36.11
C ASN A 288 -25.74 0.85 36.34
N MET A 289 -25.61 -0.10 37.25
CA MET A 289 -26.74 -0.94 37.68
C MET A 289 -27.11 -0.55 39.11
N SER A 290 -28.37 -0.20 39.35
CA SER A 290 -28.83 0.31 40.64
C SER A 290 -30.17 -0.29 40.99
N TYR A 291 -30.42 -0.64 42.25
CA TYR A 291 -31.77 -0.86 42.75
C TYR A 291 -32.21 0.31 43.64
N THR A 292 -33.37 0.88 43.32
CA THR A 292 -33.96 2.08 43.94
C THR A 292 -35.43 1.87 44.35
N GLY A 293 -35.96 0.66 44.15
CA GLY A 293 -37.34 0.30 44.47
C GLY A 293 -37.63 0.21 45.98
N PRO A 294 -38.79 -0.35 46.37
CA PRO A 294 -39.14 -0.59 47.77
C PRO A 294 -38.11 -1.47 48.49
N ILE A 295 -37.91 -1.28 49.78
CA ILE A 295 -36.96 -2.06 50.58
C ILE A 295 -37.30 -3.57 50.46
N GLY A 296 -36.30 -4.37 50.08
CA GLY A 296 -36.40 -5.81 49.84
C GLY A 296 -35.02 -6.47 49.82
N THR A 297 -34.87 -7.61 49.17
CA THR A 297 -33.60 -8.35 49.05
C THR A 297 -33.08 -8.34 47.61
N PHE A 298 -33.08 -7.15 46.99
CA PHE A 298 -32.87 -6.94 45.56
C PHE A 298 -31.68 -5.99 45.31
N GLY A 299 -31.00 -6.19 44.20
CA GLY A 299 -29.82 -5.41 43.84
C GLY A 299 -28.90 -6.08 42.81
N PRO A 300 -27.84 -5.36 42.41
CA PRO A 300 -26.99 -5.74 41.29
C PRO A 300 -25.78 -6.61 41.66
N ILE A 301 -25.45 -7.54 40.76
CA ILE A 301 -24.18 -8.26 40.69
C ILE A 301 -23.59 -8.04 39.29
N GLY A 302 -22.30 -7.72 39.22
CA GLY A 302 -21.60 -7.60 37.93
C GLY A 302 -21.44 -8.97 37.28
N ILE A 303 -20.56 -9.81 37.82
CA ILE A 303 -20.31 -11.17 37.32
C ILE A 303 -20.61 -12.17 38.45
N GLN A 304 -21.49 -13.12 38.20
CA GLN A 304 -21.83 -14.19 39.14
C GLN A 304 -21.41 -15.56 38.60
N ILE A 305 -20.67 -16.32 39.40
CA ILE A 305 -20.08 -17.62 39.06
C ILE A 305 -20.62 -18.65 40.06
N THR A 306 -21.68 -19.38 39.70
CA THR A 306 -22.26 -20.46 40.54
C THR A 306 -22.46 -21.78 39.78
N PRO A 307 -21.40 -22.40 39.25
CA PRO A 307 -21.53 -23.63 38.47
C PRO A 307 -21.85 -24.87 39.33
N TYR A 308 -21.55 -24.87 40.64
CA TYR A 308 -21.72 -26.05 41.53
C TYR A 308 -20.96 -27.29 41.07
N VAL A 309 -19.69 -27.09 40.66
CA VAL A 309 -18.77 -28.14 40.18
C VAL A 309 -17.35 -27.88 40.67
N THR A 310 -16.57 -28.96 40.79
CA THR A 310 -15.11 -28.87 40.91
C THR A 310 -14.48 -28.64 39.54
N ASP A 311 -13.29 -28.03 39.54
CA ASP A 311 -12.39 -27.86 38.40
C ASP A 311 -13.06 -27.18 37.20
N CYS A 312 -13.83 -26.12 37.48
CA CYS A 312 -14.65 -25.45 36.48
C CYS A 312 -13.84 -24.76 35.37
N ASN A 313 -12.55 -24.48 35.60
CA ASN A 313 -11.62 -23.84 34.65
C ASN A 313 -12.14 -22.48 34.11
N ILE A 314 -13.02 -21.81 34.86
CA ILE A 314 -13.61 -20.52 34.50
C ILE A 314 -12.58 -19.41 34.71
N ARG A 315 -12.34 -18.60 33.68
CA ARG A 315 -11.47 -17.42 33.72
C ARG A 315 -12.31 -16.15 33.61
N VAL A 316 -12.24 -15.28 34.61
CA VAL A 316 -12.85 -13.95 34.60
C VAL A 316 -11.72 -12.93 34.70
N THR A 317 -11.33 -12.35 33.56
CA THR A 317 -10.13 -11.49 33.51
C THR A 317 -10.32 -10.20 32.74
N ASP A 318 -9.56 -9.15 33.07
CA ASP A 318 -9.53 -7.91 32.27
C ASP A 318 -10.88 -7.16 32.20
N ASN A 319 -11.86 -7.46 33.07
CA ASN A 319 -13.18 -6.80 33.03
C ASN A 319 -13.18 -5.51 33.85
N THR A 320 -13.88 -4.49 33.37
CA THR A 320 -14.15 -3.25 34.12
C THR A 320 -15.57 -3.31 34.68
N ILE A 321 -15.72 -3.17 36.00
CA ILE A 321 -17.01 -3.22 36.71
C ILE A 321 -17.14 -1.97 37.58
N SER A 322 -18.15 -1.14 37.33
CA SER A 322 -18.34 0.10 38.08
C SER A 322 -19.80 0.38 38.47
N ASP A 323 -19.97 1.26 39.46
CA ASP A 323 -21.23 1.95 39.73
C ASP A 323 -22.43 1.00 39.95
N LEU A 324 -22.20 -0.05 40.76
CA LEU A 324 -23.22 -1.01 41.18
C LEU A 324 -23.78 -0.59 42.55
N SER A 325 -25.10 -0.36 42.65
CA SER A 325 -25.70 0.14 43.89
C SER A 325 -27.06 -0.44 44.28
N THR A 326 -27.40 -0.40 45.56
CA THR A 326 -28.76 -0.72 46.04
C THR A 326 -29.11 0.05 47.30
N ASN A 327 -30.38 0.39 47.46
CA ASN A 327 -30.96 0.96 48.68
C ASN A 327 -31.63 -0.11 49.59
N ALA A 328 -31.34 -1.40 49.38
CA ALA A 328 -32.06 -2.52 49.98
C ALA A 328 -31.15 -3.48 50.79
N THR A 329 -31.74 -4.49 51.45
CA THR A 329 -30.99 -5.52 52.21
C THR A 329 -30.45 -6.60 51.27
N PHE A 330 -29.49 -6.21 50.45
CA PHE A 330 -28.79 -7.05 49.46
C PHE A 330 -27.32 -6.62 49.36
N ILE A 331 -26.40 -7.54 49.05
CA ILE A 331 -24.97 -7.22 48.90
C ILE A 331 -24.69 -6.89 47.42
N PRO A 332 -24.65 -5.61 46.98
CA PRO A 332 -24.21 -5.29 45.64
C PRO A 332 -22.76 -5.79 45.51
N THR A 333 -22.49 -6.54 44.44
CA THR A 333 -21.23 -7.28 44.31
C THR A 333 -20.62 -7.07 42.93
N GLY A 334 -19.33 -6.72 42.86
CA GLY A 334 -18.59 -6.65 41.59
C GLY A 334 -18.47 -8.02 40.93
N ILE A 335 -17.75 -8.95 41.58
CA ILE A 335 -17.64 -10.36 41.17
C ILE A 335 -18.02 -11.28 42.33
N GLN A 336 -18.97 -12.17 42.11
CA GLN A 336 -19.42 -13.17 43.08
C GLN A 336 -19.05 -14.58 42.60
N LEU A 337 -18.41 -15.38 43.45
CA LEU A 337 -18.10 -16.79 43.19
C LEU A 337 -18.66 -17.66 44.32
N ILE A 338 -19.53 -18.63 43.99
CA ILE A 338 -20.14 -19.55 44.95
C ILE A 338 -20.14 -20.98 44.39
N GLY A 339 -19.64 -21.96 45.15
CA GLY A 339 -19.74 -23.38 44.77
C GLY A 339 -18.88 -23.75 43.56
N ALA A 340 -17.63 -23.30 43.49
CA ALA A 340 -16.70 -23.61 42.41
C ALA A 340 -15.29 -23.86 42.94
N THR A 341 -14.53 -24.76 42.30
CA THR A 341 -13.06 -24.83 42.38
C THR A 341 -12.45 -24.64 40.98
N GLY A 342 -11.17 -24.29 40.89
CA GLY A 342 -10.48 -24.10 39.60
C GLY A 342 -10.86 -22.83 38.84
N ALA A 343 -11.46 -21.83 39.49
CA ALA A 343 -11.75 -20.54 38.87
C ALA A 343 -10.56 -19.58 38.99
N THR A 344 -10.37 -18.70 38.00
CA THR A 344 -9.40 -17.61 38.02
C THR A 344 -10.11 -16.27 37.88
N ILE A 345 -9.92 -15.36 38.83
CA ILE A 345 -10.41 -13.98 38.78
C ILE A 345 -9.18 -13.06 38.77
N ALA A 346 -8.80 -12.50 37.62
CA ALA A 346 -7.55 -11.74 37.53
C ALA A 346 -7.56 -10.52 36.61
N ARG A 347 -6.81 -9.47 36.96
CA ARG A 347 -6.73 -8.21 36.18
C ARG A 347 -8.07 -7.49 35.98
N ASN A 348 -9.05 -7.70 36.87
CA ASN A 348 -10.31 -6.97 36.80
C ASN A 348 -10.19 -5.64 37.54
N GLN A 349 -10.85 -4.60 37.02
CA GLN A 349 -10.93 -3.28 37.64
C GLN A 349 -12.35 -3.08 38.19
N ILE A 350 -12.50 -3.08 39.50
CA ILE A 350 -13.80 -3.01 40.20
C ILE A 350 -13.87 -1.71 40.99
N SER A 351 -14.93 -0.93 40.81
CA SER A 351 -15.08 0.35 41.52
C SER A 351 -16.51 0.73 41.87
N ASN A 352 -16.66 1.62 42.87
CA ASN A 352 -17.93 2.29 43.19
C ASN A 352 -19.08 1.29 43.47
N ILE A 353 -18.83 0.27 44.29
CA ILE A 353 -19.84 -0.71 44.69
C ILE A 353 -20.47 -0.26 46.01
N VAL A 354 -21.75 0.15 46.00
CA VAL A 354 -22.33 0.93 47.11
C VAL A 354 -23.68 0.42 47.60
N ASN A 355 -23.80 0.11 48.90
CA ASN A 355 -25.11 -0.07 49.55
C ASN A 355 -25.53 1.18 50.34
N THR A 356 -26.63 1.81 49.93
CA THR A 356 -27.18 3.05 50.53
C THR A 356 -28.38 2.80 51.47
N TYR A 357 -28.66 1.55 51.84
CA TYR A 357 -29.77 1.20 52.72
C TYR A 357 -29.58 1.77 54.14
N ALA A 358 -30.42 2.74 54.51
CA ALA A 358 -30.36 3.43 55.80
C ALA A 358 -30.50 2.52 57.04
N GLY A 359 -31.02 1.29 56.90
CA GLY A 359 -31.08 0.30 57.98
C GLY A 359 -29.80 -0.51 58.19
N GLY A 360 -28.77 -0.29 57.36
CA GLY A 360 -27.48 -0.97 57.41
C GLY A 360 -27.47 -2.31 56.71
N TYR A 361 -26.57 -2.46 55.73
CA TYR A 361 -26.26 -3.71 55.06
C TYR A 361 -24.88 -3.63 54.38
N SER A 362 -24.41 -4.74 53.82
CA SER A 362 -23.07 -4.92 53.23
C SER A 362 -22.98 -4.57 51.73
N ALA A 363 -21.74 -4.41 51.23
CA ALA A 363 -21.37 -4.28 49.81
C ALA A 363 -20.00 -4.94 49.58
N ALA A 364 -19.76 -5.54 48.41
CA ALA A 364 -18.53 -6.30 48.14
C ALA A 364 -17.90 -6.00 46.77
N GLY A 365 -16.58 -5.80 46.70
CA GLY A 365 -15.85 -5.78 45.43
C GLY A 365 -15.82 -7.17 44.81
N ILE A 366 -15.22 -8.12 45.52
CA ILE A 366 -15.25 -9.56 45.23
C ILE A 366 -15.82 -10.32 46.44
N LEU A 367 -16.75 -11.24 46.23
CA LEU A 367 -17.34 -12.10 47.28
C LEU A 367 -17.20 -13.58 46.90
N MET A 368 -16.68 -14.42 47.81
CA MET A 368 -16.29 -15.80 47.50
C MET A 368 -16.70 -16.82 48.57
N ASP A 369 -17.36 -17.90 48.13
CA ASP A 369 -17.85 -19.02 48.96
C ASP A 369 -17.70 -20.36 48.22
N ALA A 370 -16.55 -21.02 48.30
CA ALA A 370 -16.25 -22.15 47.42
C ALA A 370 -17.15 -23.38 47.63
N LEU A 371 -17.78 -23.53 48.81
CA LEU A 371 -18.53 -24.69 49.33
C LEU A 371 -17.80 -26.06 49.35
N TYR A 372 -16.81 -26.27 48.48
CA TYR A 372 -15.98 -27.47 48.39
C TYR A 372 -14.59 -27.18 48.97
N ASN A 373 -14.06 -28.15 49.71
CA ASN A 373 -12.73 -28.08 50.30
C ASN A 373 -11.73 -28.68 49.30
N GLY A 374 -10.90 -27.83 48.70
CA GLY A 374 -9.92 -28.20 47.67
C GLY A 374 -9.40 -26.94 46.99
N ASP A 375 -8.08 -26.77 46.99
CA ASP A 375 -7.42 -25.64 46.33
C ASP A 375 -7.59 -25.65 44.81
N ASP A 376 -7.65 -24.45 44.22
CA ASP A 376 -7.36 -24.09 42.81
C ASP A 376 -8.08 -22.78 42.40
N ASN A 377 -8.87 -22.16 43.28
CA ASN A 377 -9.41 -20.82 43.03
C ASN A 377 -8.34 -19.74 43.22
N ARG A 378 -8.04 -19.00 42.15
CA ARG A 378 -6.95 -18.01 42.09
C ARG A 378 -7.49 -16.60 41.86
N VAL A 379 -7.11 -15.65 42.72
CA VAL A 379 -7.53 -14.24 42.64
C VAL A 379 -6.32 -13.33 42.67
N TYR A 380 -5.99 -12.69 41.55
CA TYR A 380 -4.75 -11.90 41.45
C TYR A 380 -4.77 -10.75 40.46
N ASN A 381 -3.89 -9.76 40.67
CA ASN A 381 -3.79 -8.54 39.85
C ASN A 381 -5.10 -7.74 39.73
N ASN A 382 -6.07 -7.87 40.65
CA ASN A 382 -7.30 -7.08 40.57
C ASN A 382 -7.12 -5.71 41.25
N PHE A 383 -7.62 -4.66 40.60
CA PHE A 383 -7.82 -3.34 41.22
C PHE A 383 -9.23 -3.25 41.78
N ILE A 384 -9.36 -2.94 43.07
CA ILE A 384 -10.65 -2.80 43.74
C ILE A 384 -10.65 -1.50 44.53
N ARG A 385 -11.53 -0.55 44.18
CA ARG A 385 -11.63 0.72 44.92
C ARG A 385 -13.05 1.13 45.26
N ASN A 386 -13.16 1.95 46.30
CA ASN A 386 -14.39 2.66 46.63
C ASN A 386 -15.62 1.74 46.80
N VAL A 387 -15.45 0.61 47.50
CA VAL A 387 -16.58 -0.18 48.00
C VAL A 387 -17.06 0.45 49.30
N ALA A 388 -18.34 0.80 49.39
CA ALA A 388 -18.90 1.53 50.52
C ALA A 388 -20.30 1.03 50.89
N ALA A 389 -20.68 1.18 52.16
CA ALA A 389 -21.99 0.77 52.63
C ALA A 389 -22.39 1.58 53.87
N VAL A 390 -23.69 1.78 54.11
CA VAL A 390 -24.18 2.44 55.34
C VAL A 390 -23.74 1.69 56.61
N GLY A 391 -23.65 0.36 56.50
CA GLY A 391 -23.16 -0.51 57.56
C GLY A 391 -24.17 -0.76 58.69
N LYS A 392 -24.03 -1.90 59.36
CA LYS A 392 -24.85 -2.35 60.48
C LYS A 392 -23.94 -2.78 61.64
N VAL A 393 -24.46 -2.63 62.87
CA VAL A 393 -23.80 -3.14 64.08
C VAL A 393 -23.70 -4.67 63.99
N GLY A 394 -22.50 -5.16 63.71
CA GLY A 394 -22.18 -6.57 63.61
C GLY A 394 -20.82 -6.80 62.95
N TYR A 395 -20.35 -8.04 62.99
CA TYR A 395 -19.04 -8.45 62.47
C TYR A 395 -19.16 -9.48 61.32
N THR A 396 -20.36 -9.70 60.80
CA THR A 396 -20.65 -10.69 59.75
C THR A 396 -20.54 -10.09 58.35
N LEU A 397 -20.57 -10.96 57.34
CA LEU A 397 -20.62 -10.59 55.91
C LEU A 397 -21.78 -9.67 55.53
N LEU A 398 -22.85 -9.62 56.32
CA LEU A 398 -24.03 -8.79 56.05
C LEU A 398 -23.85 -7.35 56.52
N ASP A 399 -22.81 -7.07 57.30
CA ASP A 399 -22.78 -5.87 58.13
C ASP A 399 -22.07 -4.68 57.51
N ASN A 400 -21.05 -4.83 56.64
CA ASN A 400 -20.23 -3.67 56.20
C ASN A 400 -19.70 -3.77 54.75
N ALA A 401 -18.93 -2.77 54.33
CA ALA A 401 -18.27 -2.74 53.02
C ALA A 401 -16.96 -3.55 53.02
N TYR A 402 -16.77 -4.37 51.98
CA TYR A 402 -15.61 -5.25 51.82
C TYR A 402 -14.98 -5.14 50.43
N GLY A 403 -13.67 -4.93 50.35
CA GLY A 403 -12.97 -4.99 49.06
C GLY A 403 -12.99 -6.41 48.49
N ILE A 404 -12.42 -7.35 49.25
CA ILE A 404 -12.52 -8.80 49.01
C ILE A 404 -13.15 -9.44 50.25
N ALA A 405 -14.15 -10.30 50.07
CA ALA A 405 -14.79 -11.05 51.14
C ALA A 405 -14.72 -12.55 50.87
N VAL A 406 -13.99 -13.27 51.72
CA VAL A 406 -13.93 -14.74 51.73
C VAL A 406 -14.90 -15.23 52.80
N THR A 407 -15.88 -16.07 52.45
CA THR A 407 -16.81 -16.64 53.43
C THR A 407 -16.33 -18.01 53.91
N ARG A 408 -16.05 -18.91 52.97
CA ARG A 408 -15.69 -20.32 53.15
C ARG A 408 -14.90 -20.82 51.95
N GLY A 409 -13.90 -21.66 52.18
CA GLY A 409 -13.19 -22.41 51.14
C GLY A 409 -11.69 -22.08 51.07
N SER A 410 -11.03 -22.70 50.11
CA SER A 410 -9.60 -22.49 49.84
C SER A 410 -9.37 -21.53 48.67
N PHE A 411 -8.45 -20.57 48.83
CA PHE A 411 -8.20 -19.51 47.84
C PHE A 411 -6.75 -19.06 47.83
N ASP A 412 -6.19 -18.84 46.64
CA ASP A 412 -4.90 -18.16 46.45
C ASP A 412 -5.14 -16.70 46.03
N ILE A 413 -5.10 -15.79 47.00
CA ILE A 413 -5.35 -14.35 46.85
C ILE A 413 -4.02 -13.63 46.86
N ASN A 414 -3.48 -13.26 45.69
CA ASN A 414 -2.13 -12.69 45.62
C ASN A 414 -2.06 -11.47 44.69
N PHE A 415 -1.17 -10.52 44.94
CA PHE A 415 -0.99 -9.36 44.04
C PHE A 415 -2.30 -8.61 43.73
N ASN A 416 -3.21 -8.40 44.68
CA ASN A 416 -4.38 -7.53 44.46
C ASN A 416 -4.12 -6.14 45.07
N THR A 417 -4.64 -5.07 44.46
CA THR A 417 -4.61 -3.72 45.04
C THR A 417 -6.02 -3.30 45.41
N VAL A 418 -6.27 -3.18 46.72
CA VAL A 418 -7.57 -2.82 47.29
C VAL A 418 -7.46 -1.50 48.02
N VAL A 419 -8.28 -0.51 47.65
CA VAL A 419 -8.24 0.86 48.19
C VAL A 419 -9.66 1.38 48.48
N LEU A 420 -10.10 1.26 49.73
CA LEU A 420 -11.41 1.74 50.16
C LEU A 420 -11.35 3.21 50.58
N THR A 421 -12.16 4.09 49.95
CA THR A 421 -12.03 5.55 50.10
C THR A 421 -13.29 6.27 50.61
N SER A 422 -14.49 6.01 50.08
CA SER A 422 -15.70 6.72 50.55
C SER A 422 -16.21 6.16 51.88
N ASN A 423 -16.42 7.05 52.86
CA ASN A 423 -16.99 6.70 54.16
C ASN A 423 -18.44 6.20 54.08
N ALA A 424 -18.81 5.33 55.02
CA ALA A 424 -20.18 4.93 55.28
C ALA A 424 -21.06 6.14 55.63
N THR A 425 -22.18 6.34 54.91
CA THR A 425 -23.15 7.39 55.25
C THR A 425 -24.07 6.96 56.39
N THR A 426 -23.65 7.26 57.62
CA THR A 426 -24.46 7.27 58.84
C THR A 426 -25.14 5.94 59.24
N GLY A 427 -24.35 5.05 59.85
CA GLY A 427 -24.82 3.88 60.62
C GLY A 427 -23.82 3.58 61.76
N SER A 428 -24.32 3.43 62.99
CA SER A 428 -23.47 3.31 64.19
C SER A 428 -22.53 2.09 64.16
N ALA A 429 -21.24 2.29 64.51
CA ALA A 429 -20.23 1.24 64.69
C ALA A 429 -20.09 0.27 63.50
N SER A 430 -19.65 0.80 62.36
CA SER A 430 -19.57 0.08 61.07
C SER A 430 -18.11 -0.25 60.72
N ARG A 431 -17.76 -1.54 60.60
CA ARG A 431 -16.40 -2.05 60.38
C ARG A 431 -16.18 -2.53 58.95
N SER A 432 -15.79 -1.62 58.05
CA SER A 432 -15.35 -2.00 56.70
C SER A 432 -13.96 -2.64 56.70
N SER A 433 -13.67 -3.46 55.68
CA SER A 433 -12.29 -3.95 55.49
C SER A 433 -11.88 -4.12 54.04
N ALA A 434 -10.60 -3.85 53.74
CA ALA A 434 -10.04 -4.11 52.42
C ALA A 434 -10.13 -5.61 52.09
N ILE A 435 -9.87 -6.48 53.06
CA ILE A 435 -10.21 -7.91 52.99
C ILE A 435 -10.86 -8.40 54.29
N LEU A 436 -11.98 -9.12 54.14
CA LEU A 436 -12.65 -9.88 55.20
C LEU A 436 -12.45 -11.38 54.98
N ILE A 437 -12.06 -12.07 56.05
CA ILE A 437 -12.14 -13.52 56.14
C ILE A 437 -13.21 -13.92 57.17
N GLY A 438 -14.24 -14.60 56.67
CA GLY A 438 -15.42 -15.10 57.41
C GLY A 438 -15.11 -16.26 58.34
N ASP A 439 -16.17 -16.96 58.79
CA ASP A 439 -16.08 -18.22 59.54
C ASP A 439 -15.62 -19.36 58.61
N ASN A 440 -14.31 -19.42 58.34
CA ASN A 440 -13.75 -20.27 57.31
C ASN A 440 -13.56 -21.72 57.78
N ALA A 441 -14.64 -22.47 57.86
CA ALA A 441 -14.65 -23.92 58.04
C ALA A 441 -14.27 -24.72 56.76
N GLY A 442 -13.81 -24.04 55.69
CA GLY A 442 -13.74 -24.59 54.33
C GLY A 442 -12.34 -24.85 53.75
N GLY A 443 -11.25 -24.46 54.42
CA GLY A 443 -9.89 -24.77 53.97
C GLY A 443 -8.91 -23.59 53.98
N PRO A 444 -7.64 -23.83 53.60
CA PRO A 444 -6.56 -22.84 53.71
C PRO A 444 -6.66 -21.70 52.70
N ILE A 445 -6.29 -20.49 53.14
CA ILE A 445 -6.11 -19.32 52.27
C ILE A 445 -4.62 -19.02 52.11
N SER A 446 -4.15 -18.74 50.89
CA SER A 446 -2.88 -18.03 50.68
C SER A 446 -3.17 -16.55 50.44
N LEU A 447 -2.50 -15.67 51.18
CA LEU A 447 -2.64 -14.22 51.04
C LEU A 447 -1.25 -13.57 50.92
N ARG A 448 -0.77 -13.26 49.72
CA ARG A 448 0.59 -12.70 49.52
C ARG A 448 0.67 -11.54 48.54
N ASN A 449 1.65 -10.65 48.72
CA ASN A 449 1.94 -9.59 47.74
C ASN A 449 0.76 -8.63 47.48
N ASN A 450 -0.27 -8.56 48.34
CA ASN A 450 -1.43 -7.69 48.13
C ASN A 450 -1.22 -6.30 48.78
N ILE A 451 -1.73 -5.25 48.16
CA ILE A 451 -1.95 -3.95 48.80
C ILE A 451 -3.37 -3.92 49.37
N LEU A 452 -3.51 -3.68 50.68
CA LEU A 452 -4.77 -3.70 51.41
C LEU A 452 -4.95 -2.39 52.19
N VAL A 453 -5.51 -1.39 51.53
CA VAL A 453 -5.67 -0.01 52.03
C VAL A 453 -7.13 0.28 52.36
N ASN A 454 -7.39 0.72 53.59
CA ASN A 454 -8.69 1.22 54.01
C ASN A 454 -8.58 2.64 54.59
N LEU A 455 -9.05 3.63 53.84
CA LEU A 455 -9.08 5.04 54.23
C LEU A 455 -10.41 5.46 54.88
N GLN A 456 -11.34 4.52 55.07
CA GLN A 456 -12.66 4.83 55.63
C GLN A 456 -12.60 5.13 57.13
N THR A 457 -13.31 6.18 57.53
CA THR A 457 -13.41 6.70 58.90
C THR A 457 -14.88 6.84 59.29
N ASP A 458 -15.44 5.83 59.97
CA ASP A 458 -16.79 5.93 60.54
C ASP A 458 -16.75 6.75 61.84
N GLY A 459 -17.24 8.00 61.77
CA GLY A 459 -17.09 9.02 62.82
C GLY A 459 -17.76 8.73 64.17
N SER A 460 -18.12 7.49 64.47
CA SER A 460 -18.62 7.03 65.77
C SER A 460 -17.66 6.12 66.54
N ASN A 461 -16.70 5.43 65.88
CA ASN A 461 -15.65 4.65 66.55
C ASN A 461 -14.41 4.29 65.67
N ASN A 462 -14.30 4.79 64.43
CA ASN A 462 -13.17 4.57 63.51
C ASN A 462 -12.71 3.10 63.42
N LYS A 463 -13.43 2.25 62.69
CA LYS A 463 -13.05 0.85 62.42
C LYS A 463 -12.96 0.50 60.92
N GLY A 464 -12.40 1.38 60.10
CA GLY A 464 -11.88 0.96 58.80
C GLY A 464 -10.61 0.13 59.01
N ILE A 465 -10.63 -1.17 58.68
CA ILE A 465 -9.51 -2.12 58.89
C ILE A 465 -8.91 -2.57 57.55
N ALA A 466 -7.64 -2.94 57.48
CA ALA A 466 -7.10 -3.58 56.28
C ALA A 466 -7.54 -5.05 56.18
N LEU A 467 -7.22 -5.87 57.19
CA LEU A 467 -7.61 -7.29 57.30
C LEU A 467 -8.57 -7.54 58.47
N SER A 468 -9.81 -7.97 58.21
CA SER A 468 -10.69 -8.49 59.27
C SER A 468 -10.72 -10.01 59.24
N ASN A 469 -10.27 -10.69 60.29
CA ASN A 469 -10.56 -12.11 60.50
C ASN A 469 -11.67 -12.26 61.55
N VAL A 470 -12.73 -12.98 61.21
CA VAL A 470 -13.85 -13.27 62.13
C VAL A 470 -13.98 -14.73 62.51
N SER A 471 -13.19 -15.60 61.89
CA SER A 471 -13.07 -17.00 62.32
C SER A 471 -12.73 -17.11 63.81
N PRO A 472 -13.22 -18.14 64.52
CA PRO A 472 -12.81 -18.43 65.89
C PRO A 472 -11.29 -18.60 66.02
N SER A 473 -10.72 -18.03 67.06
CA SER A 473 -9.27 -18.04 67.29
C SER A 473 -8.72 -19.47 67.39
N GLY A 474 -7.67 -19.76 66.61
CA GLY A 474 -7.07 -21.09 66.48
C GLY A 474 -7.69 -21.99 65.40
N SER A 475 -8.75 -21.56 64.70
CA SER A 475 -9.15 -22.20 63.43
C SER A 475 -8.17 -21.76 62.33
N TYR A 476 -7.48 -22.70 61.69
CA TYR A 476 -6.38 -22.41 60.76
C TYR A 476 -6.86 -21.73 59.46
N VAL A 477 -6.79 -20.40 59.41
CA VAL A 477 -7.28 -19.61 58.26
C VAL A 477 -6.30 -19.55 57.09
N PHE A 478 -5.00 -19.40 57.35
CA PHE A 478 -4.00 -19.18 56.32
C PHE A 478 -3.02 -20.36 56.18
N ARG A 479 -2.78 -20.80 54.94
CA ARG A 479 -1.62 -21.64 54.57
C ARG A 479 -0.35 -20.80 54.51
N GLU A 480 -0.43 -19.66 53.84
CA GLU A 480 0.68 -18.74 53.61
C GLU A 480 0.14 -17.30 53.71
N ILE A 481 0.80 -16.44 54.49
CA ILE A 481 0.42 -15.04 54.63
C ILE A 481 1.65 -14.17 54.86
N ASP A 482 2.17 -13.51 53.82
CA ASP A 482 3.37 -12.69 53.90
C ASP A 482 3.50 -11.71 52.72
N HIS A 483 4.41 -10.73 52.82
CA HIS A 483 4.67 -9.71 51.79
C HIS A 483 3.44 -8.88 51.37
N ASN A 484 2.42 -8.72 52.21
CA ASN A 484 1.30 -7.82 51.94
C ASN A 484 1.56 -6.44 52.56
N ASP A 485 0.98 -5.39 51.99
CA ASP A 485 0.93 -4.07 52.62
C ASP A 485 -0.44 -3.82 53.25
N TYR A 486 -0.46 -3.41 54.51
CA TYR A 486 -1.70 -3.18 55.27
C TYR A 486 -1.76 -1.72 55.73
N TYR A 487 -2.72 -0.95 55.21
CA TYR A 487 -2.92 0.43 55.65
C TYR A 487 -4.33 0.67 56.15
N SER A 488 -4.43 1.44 57.24
CA SER A 488 -5.69 1.88 57.81
C SER A 488 -5.60 3.31 58.32
N ALA A 489 -6.54 4.16 57.88
CA ALA A 489 -6.71 5.51 58.43
C ALA A 489 -7.23 5.51 59.89
N SER A 490 -7.70 4.37 60.42
CA SER A 490 -8.08 4.24 61.84
C SER A 490 -6.92 3.85 62.75
N ASN A 491 -5.74 3.51 62.18
CA ASN A 491 -4.62 2.85 62.87
C ASN A 491 -4.98 1.45 63.43
N ILE A 492 -5.93 0.74 62.80
CA ILE A 492 -6.21 -0.67 63.07
C ILE A 492 -5.93 -1.46 61.78
N LEU A 493 -4.79 -2.15 61.75
CA LEU A 493 -4.35 -2.92 60.58
C LEU A 493 -5.12 -4.23 60.46
N SER A 494 -5.33 -4.92 61.59
CA SER A 494 -6.12 -6.17 61.60
C SER A 494 -6.95 -6.35 62.86
N SER A 495 -8.03 -7.10 62.71
CA SER A 495 -8.78 -7.71 63.82
C SER A 495 -8.79 -9.23 63.70
N ASP A 496 -8.82 -9.92 64.84
CA ASP A 496 -8.97 -11.37 64.94
C ASP A 496 -10.08 -11.76 65.92
N GLY A 497 -10.74 -12.90 65.66
CA GLY A 497 -11.75 -13.48 66.54
C GLY A 497 -12.91 -12.56 66.89
N ASN A 498 -13.51 -11.87 65.91
CA ASN A 498 -14.60 -10.89 66.12
C ASN A 498 -14.19 -9.71 67.03
N ASP A 499 -13.06 -9.07 66.70
CA ASP A 499 -12.44 -7.97 67.46
C ASP A 499 -11.98 -8.38 68.89
N ALA A 500 -11.85 -9.69 69.17
CA ALA A 500 -11.26 -10.17 70.42
C ALA A 500 -9.78 -9.77 70.57
N THR A 501 -9.06 -9.62 69.46
CA THR A 501 -7.71 -9.04 69.43
C THR A 501 -7.58 -8.06 68.26
N LEU A 502 -6.96 -6.90 68.49
CA LEU A 502 -6.70 -5.88 67.48
C LEU A 502 -5.20 -5.63 67.33
N ALA A 503 -4.73 -5.50 66.09
CA ALA A 503 -3.37 -5.12 65.75
C ALA A 503 -3.36 -3.67 65.22
N GLY A 504 -2.90 -2.72 66.05
CA GLY A 504 -2.75 -1.31 65.66
C GLY A 504 -1.37 -0.95 65.12
N THR A 505 -0.44 -1.90 65.11
CA THR A 505 0.93 -1.74 64.60
C THR A 505 1.35 -2.97 63.82
N LEU A 506 2.29 -2.79 62.89
CA LEU A 506 2.84 -3.89 62.08
C LEU A 506 3.44 -5.01 62.96
N THR A 507 4.12 -4.67 64.06
CA THR A 507 4.67 -5.66 65.00
C THR A 507 3.59 -6.48 65.70
N GLN A 508 2.46 -5.85 66.09
CA GLN A 508 1.32 -6.58 66.64
C GLN A 508 0.66 -7.48 65.59
N LEU A 509 0.54 -7.02 64.35
CA LEU A 509 0.02 -7.80 63.22
C LEU A 509 0.88 -9.04 62.95
N GLN A 510 2.20 -8.86 62.92
CA GLN A 510 3.19 -9.92 62.72
C GLN A 510 3.14 -10.96 63.85
N ALA A 511 3.05 -10.52 65.11
CA ALA A 511 2.90 -11.41 66.25
C ALA A 511 1.55 -12.14 66.29
N MET A 512 0.47 -11.50 65.81
CA MET A 512 -0.87 -12.08 65.72
C MET A 512 -0.96 -13.18 64.65
N LEU A 513 -0.36 -12.96 63.48
CA LEU A 513 -0.52 -13.86 62.32
C LEU A 513 0.60 -14.92 62.18
N GLY A 514 1.73 -14.76 62.89
CA GLY A 514 2.80 -15.76 62.99
C GLY A 514 3.70 -15.93 61.75
N SER A 515 3.19 -15.76 60.53
CA SER A 515 3.91 -16.00 59.26
C SER A 515 4.18 -14.74 58.41
N ASN A 516 3.81 -13.57 58.90
CA ASN A 516 3.65 -12.32 58.13
C ASN A 516 4.87 -11.37 58.18
N ALA A 517 6.08 -11.92 58.23
CA ALA A 517 7.30 -11.21 58.66
C ALA A 517 7.78 -10.09 57.72
N ASN A 518 7.57 -10.23 56.41
CA ASN A 518 8.06 -9.30 55.38
C ASN A 518 7.01 -8.25 54.98
N SER A 519 5.76 -8.44 55.36
CA SER A 519 4.65 -7.51 55.15
C SER A 519 4.91 -6.09 55.67
N LYS A 520 4.22 -5.11 55.09
CA LYS A 520 4.41 -3.66 55.29
C LYS A 520 3.17 -3.00 55.91
N SER A 521 3.32 -1.73 56.24
CA SER A 521 2.25 -0.85 56.73
C SER A 521 2.53 0.58 56.26
N LEU A 522 2.55 0.76 54.94
CA LEU A 522 2.79 2.02 54.25
C LEU A 522 1.48 2.54 53.64
N LEU A 523 1.43 3.81 53.23
CA LEU A 523 0.35 4.30 52.37
C LEU A 523 0.94 4.45 50.97
N PRO A 524 0.58 3.58 50.00
CA PRO A 524 1.05 3.73 48.63
C PRO A 524 0.58 5.04 48.02
N THR A 525 1.45 5.65 47.22
CA THR A 525 1.12 6.79 46.36
C THR A 525 0.69 6.24 45.00
N PHE A 526 -0.58 6.39 44.66
CA PHE A 526 -1.14 5.98 43.37
C PHE A 526 -1.13 7.11 42.35
N VAL A 527 -1.23 6.78 41.05
CA VAL A 527 -1.33 7.75 39.95
C VAL A 527 -2.50 8.72 40.15
N SER A 528 -3.65 8.23 40.62
CA SER A 528 -4.77 9.09 41.07
C SER A 528 -5.72 8.37 42.03
N ALA A 529 -6.73 9.07 42.56
CA ALA A 529 -7.79 8.44 43.35
C ALA A 529 -8.68 7.46 42.55
N THR A 530 -8.62 7.52 41.21
CA THR A 530 -9.38 6.65 40.30
C THR A 530 -8.54 5.57 39.61
N ASP A 531 -7.22 5.67 39.72
CA ASP A 531 -6.22 4.88 39.00
C ASP A 531 -5.18 4.36 40.01
N LEU A 532 -5.19 3.05 40.25
CA LEU A 532 -4.44 2.42 41.34
C LEU A 532 -3.06 1.88 40.92
N HIS A 533 -2.57 2.26 39.73
CA HIS A 533 -1.16 2.08 39.41
C HIS A 533 -0.29 2.89 40.40
N LEU A 534 0.87 2.38 40.73
CA LEU A 534 1.85 2.99 41.61
C LEU A 534 2.44 4.22 40.93
N ALA A 535 2.37 5.37 41.61
CA ALA A 535 2.98 6.59 41.13
C ALA A 535 4.52 6.45 41.06
N ALA A 536 5.13 7.18 40.13
CA ALA A 536 6.58 7.14 39.88
C ALA A 536 7.46 7.56 41.09
N THR A 537 6.87 8.08 42.17
CA THR A 537 7.55 8.45 43.42
C THR A 537 6.62 8.22 44.61
N GLY A 538 7.17 7.83 45.76
CA GLY A 538 6.43 7.73 47.03
C GLY A 538 6.13 6.30 47.51
N ASN A 539 6.59 5.27 46.78
CA ASN A 539 6.31 3.86 47.05
C ASN A 539 7.50 3.04 47.59
N THR A 540 8.56 3.69 48.08
CA THR A 540 9.75 3.03 48.64
C THR A 540 9.37 1.99 49.72
N GLY A 541 9.65 0.72 49.45
CA GLY A 541 9.32 -0.41 50.34
C GLY A 541 8.06 -1.20 49.96
N ILE A 542 7.32 -0.76 48.96
CA ILE A 542 6.31 -1.52 48.18
C ILE A 542 6.97 -2.08 46.91
N GLU A 543 7.77 -1.22 46.26
CA GLU A 543 8.61 -1.49 45.10
C GLU A 543 9.68 -2.57 45.43
N ASP A 544 9.91 -3.53 44.52
CA ASP A 544 10.84 -4.67 44.67
C ASP A 544 10.60 -5.55 45.94
N ALA A 545 9.46 -5.41 46.61
CA ALA A 545 9.25 -5.92 47.97
C ALA A 545 8.34 -7.15 48.08
N ALA A 546 7.87 -7.72 46.97
CA ALA A 546 7.10 -8.97 46.91
C ALA A 546 7.99 -10.17 46.54
N ILE A 547 7.38 -11.37 46.50
CA ILE A 547 8.03 -12.60 46.02
C ILE A 547 7.41 -13.11 44.72
N PRO A 548 8.21 -13.65 43.76
CA PRO A 548 7.66 -14.29 42.56
C PRO A 548 6.77 -15.48 42.90
N LEU A 549 5.60 -15.59 42.26
CA LEU A 549 4.66 -16.70 42.46
C LEU A 549 4.42 -17.46 41.16
N THR A 550 4.53 -18.79 41.22
CA THR A 550 4.38 -19.67 40.05
C THR A 550 3.05 -19.45 39.34
N GLY A 551 3.11 -19.15 38.04
CA GLY A 551 1.93 -18.93 37.20
C GLY A 551 1.25 -17.57 37.39
N ILE A 552 1.89 -16.61 38.06
CA ILE A 552 1.56 -15.18 38.01
C ILE A 552 2.81 -14.46 37.47
N THR A 553 2.96 -14.46 36.15
CA THR A 553 4.14 -13.94 35.43
C THR A 553 4.02 -12.49 35.01
N ASP A 554 2.79 -11.98 34.92
CA ASP A 554 2.47 -10.66 34.43
C ASP A 554 1.55 -9.97 35.44
N ASP A 555 1.39 -8.65 35.34
CA ASP A 555 0.69 -7.77 36.27
C ASP A 555 -0.77 -7.47 35.83
N ILE A 556 -1.33 -6.32 36.20
CA ILE A 556 -2.66 -5.89 35.76
C ILE A 556 -2.72 -5.42 34.30
N ASP A 557 -1.68 -4.74 33.82
CA ASP A 557 -1.60 -4.23 32.44
C ASP A 557 -1.02 -5.27 31.45
N LYS A 558 -0.61 -6.43 31.97
CA LYS A 558 0.04 -7.57 31.28
C LYS A 558 1.52 -7.30 30.96
N GLU A 559 2.13 -6.42 31.72
CA GLU A 559 3.57 -6.23 31.78
C GLU A 559 4.18 -7.36 32.63
N THR A 560 5.33 -7.89 32.19
CA THR A 560 5.95 -9.04 32.85
C THR A 560 6.58 -8.63 34.18
N ARG A 561 6.20 -9.33 35.25
CA ARG A 561 6.73 -9.13 36.60
C ARG A 561 8.19 -9.55 36.70
N SER A 562 8.92 -8.88 37.58
CA SER A 562 10.26 -9.25 38.02
C SER A 562 10.27 -10.69 38.53
N THR A 563 11.13 -11.51 37.93
CA THR A 563 11.28 -12.92 38.29
C THR A 563 12.10 -13.14 39.57
N VAL A 564 12.48 -12.05 40.26
CA VAL A 564 13.32 -12.06 41.46
C VAL A 564 12.70 -11.21 42.58
N THR A 565 12.28 -9.99 42.26
CA THR A 565 11.78 -8.96 43.19
C THR A 565 10.59 -8.21 42.57
N PRO A 566 9.40 -8.82 42.51
CA PRO A 566 8.21 -8.11 42.02
C PRO A 566 7.72 -7.09 43.04
N ASP A 567 6.75 -6.26 42.64
CA ASP A 567 6.13 -5.28 43.51
C ASP A 567 5.00 -5.88 44.35
N ILE A 568 4.77 -5.32 45.55
CA ILE A 568 3.55 -5.61 46.30
C ILE A 568 2.40 -4.86 45.62
N GLY A 569 1.37 -5.56 45.16
CA GLY A 569 0.19 -4.99 44.51
C GLY A 569 -0.15 -5.64 43.18
N ALA A 570 -1.25 -5.19 42.57
CA ALA A 570 -1.72 -5.66 41.26
C ALA A 570 -0.97 -5.07 40.07
N ASP A 571 -0.36 -3.91 40.28
CA ASP A 571 0.60 -3.28 39.38
C ASP A 571 1.97 -3.94 39.53
N GLU A 572 2.76 -3.95 38.46
CA GLU A 572 4.21 -4.06 38.51
C GLU A 572 4.76 -2.83 37.82
N ARG A 573 5.30 -1.91 38.60
CA ARG A 573 5.84 -0.68 38.05
C ARG A 573 7.09 -1.01 37.26
N LEU A 574 6.97 -1.09 35.93
CA LEU A 574 8.05 -1.43 35.02
C LEU A 574 9.19 -0.40 35.08
N CYS A 575 10.14 -0.64 35.99
CA CYS A 575 11.27 0.21 36.28
C CYS A 575 12.56 -0.43 35.76
N LEU A 576 12.73 -0.43 34.43
CA LEU A 576 13.95 -0.90 33.78
C LEU A 576 14.94 0.26 33.62
N PRO A 577 16.08 0.27 34.35
CA PRO A 577 17.10 1.29 34.16
C PRO A 577 17.60 1.31 32.72
N PRO A 578 18.10 2.44 32.19
CA PRO A 578 18.58 2.52 30.83
C PRO A 578 19.76 1.55 30.62
N VAL A 579 19.71 0.77 29.55
CA VAL A 579 20.80 -0.11 29.11
C VAL A 579 21.13 0.25 27.67
N ILE A 580 22.37 0.62 27.41
CA ILE A 580 22.85 0.97 26.06
C ILE A 580 23.22 -0.31 25.34
N SER A 581 22.42 -0.69 24.35
CA SER A 581 22.61 -1.89 23.52
C SER A 581 23.57 -1.64 22.35
N THR A 582 23.69 -0.39 21.89
CA THR A 582 24.68 0.02 20.88
C THR A 582 25.25 1.40 21.23
N PRO A 583 26.55 1.51 21.56
CA PRO A 583 27.23 2.81 21.75
C PRO A 583 27.50 3.51 20.41
N PRO A 584 27.86 4.81 20.41
CA PRO A 584 28.19 5.51 19.19
C PRO A 584 29.52 5.00 18.60
N ALA A 585 29.58 4.92 17.27
CA ALA A 585 30.79 4.55 16.54
C ALA A 585 31.60 5.79 16.15
N ALA A 586 32.93 5.69 16.12
CA ALA A 586 33.80 6.76 15.65
C ALA A 586 33.52 7.11 14.17
N SER A 587 33.63 8.39 13.83
CA SER A 587 33.36 8.91 12.48
C SER A 587 34.59 9.61 11.90
N THR A 588 34.81 9.47 10.60
CA THR A 588 35.87 10.17 9.86
C THR A 588 35.25 10.87 8.65
N ILE A 589 35.40 12.19 8.60
CA ILE A 589 34.82 13.06 7.57
C ILE A 589 35.85 14.08 7.06
N THR A 590 35.51 14.85 6.02
CA THR A 590 36.33 16.00 5.57
C THR A 590 35.78 17.33 6.08
N VAL A 591 36.62 18.38 6.11
CA VAL A 591 36.22 19.72 6.60
C VAL A 591 35.06 20.30 5.76
N GLY A 592 33.94 20.52 6.43
CA GLY A 592 32.69 21.03 5.87
C GLY A 592 31.60 19.98 5.67
N ASP A 593 31.90 18.69 5.84
CA ASP A 593 30.90 17.62 5.78
C ASP A 593 29.98 17.62 7.03
N ASN A 594 28.86 16.91 6.90
CA ASN A 594 27.97 16.59 8.01
C ASN A 594 28.25 15.16 8.50
N THR A 595 28.05 14.90 9.79
CA THR A 595 28.06 13.55 10.39
C THR A 595 27.00 13.46 11.49
N SER A 596 26.70 12.24 11.93
CA SER A 596 25.92 12.00 13.14
C SER A 596 26.60 10.97 14.05
N PHE A 597 26.19 10.95 15.31
CA PHE A 597 26.48 9.90 16.27
C PHE A 597 25.16 9.40 16.84
N SER A 598 24.95 8.09 16.88
CA SER A 598 23.72 7.48 17.36
C SER A 598 23.98 6.50 18.49
N VAL A 599 23.00 6.36 19.40
CA VAL A 599 22.96 5.32 20.42
C VAL A 599 21.68 4.51 20.29
N ALA A 600 21.77 3.21 20.55
CA ALA A 600 20.60 2.38 20.83
C ALA A 600 20.59 2.07 22.33
N ALA A 601 19.43 2.26 22.97
CA ALA A 601 19.23 1.97 24.37
C ALA A 601 17.81 1.43 24.62
N THR A 602 17.68 0.62 25.66
CA THR A 602 16.42 0.05 26.15
C THR A 602 16.21 0.44 27.61
N GLY A 603 14.98 0.64 28.04
CA GLY A 603 14.63 0.95 29.42
C GLY A 603 13.21 1.53 29.50
N ALA A 604 12.63 1.48 30.69
CA ALA A 604 11.26 1.88 30.98
C ALA A 604 11.20 2.56 32.36
N PRO A 605 10.45 3.67 32.55
CA PRO A 605 9.67 4.39 31.54
C PRO A 605 10.57 5.12 30.51
N ALA A 606 9.96 5.92 29.63
CA ALA A 606 10.58 6.52 28.44
C ALA A 606 11.97 7.16 28.69
N LEU A 607 12.89 6.87 27.77
CA LEU A 607 14.29 7.32 27.83
C LEU A 607 14.45 8.78 27.43
N SER A 608 15.16 9.53 28.26
CA SER A 608 15.72 10.84 27.96
C SER A 608 17.21 10.73 27.63
N TYR A 609 17.68 11.56 26.70
CA TYR A 609 19.06 11.54 26.20
C TYR A 609 19.70 12.90 26.45
N GLN A 610 21.00 12.90 26.73
CA GLN A 610 21.82 14.10 26.76
C GLN A 610 23.18 13.77 26.15
N TRP A 611 23.47 14.36 24.99
CA TRP A 611 24.78 14.27 24.37
C TRP A 611 25.79 15.19 25.06
N GLU A 612 27.02 14.72 25.18
CA GLU A 612 28.14 15.45 25.74
C GLU A 612 29.35 15.38 24.78
N VAL A 613 30.12 16.46 24.74
CA VAL A 613 31.39 16.53 23.99
C VAL A 613 32.56 16.72 24.94
N ASN A 614 33.68 16.07 24.66
CA ASN A 614 34.97 16.32 25.25
C ASN A 614 35.92 16.88 24.18
N THR A 615 36.37 18.11 24.40
CA THR A 615 37.28 18.87 23.53
C THR A 615 38.74 18.87 24.03
N GLY A 616 39.04 18.05 25.04
CA GLY A 616 40.33 17.96 25.73
C GLY A 616 40.29 18.38 27.21
N SER A 617 39.13 18.83 27.72
CA SER A 617 38.95 19.31 29.11
C SER A 617 37.97 18.50 29.94
N GLY A 618 37.50 17.35 29.44
CA GLY A 618 36.42 16.56 30.02
C GLY A 618 35.11 16.72 29.25
N PHE A 619 34.12 15.88 29.56
CA PHE A 619 32.82 15.90 28.90
C PHE A 619 31.93 17.03 29.43
N THR A 620 31.29 17.75 28.52
CA THR A 620 30.35 18.83 28.81
C THR A 620 29.06 18.67 27.98
N PRO A 621 27.86 18.93 28.55
CA PRO A 621 26.60 18.80 27.83
C PRO A 621 26.50 19.70 26.59
N LEU A 622 25.98 19.14 25.50
CA LEU A 622 25.64 19.86 24.27
C LEU A 622 24.23 20.46 24.35
N THR A 623 24.03 21.53 23.58
CA THR A 623 22.72 22.17 23.33
C THR A 623 22.50 22.33 21.84
N ASP A 624 21.25 22.40 21.39
CA ASP A 624 20.86 22.56 19.99
C ASP A 624 21.23 23.95 19.44
N ASN A 625 22.50 24.12 19.12
CA ASN A 625 23.11 25.30 18.53
C ASN A 625 24.18 24.86 17.52
N ALA A 626 24.21 25.50 16.34
CA ALA A 626 25.15 25.16 15.27
C ALA A 626 26.61 25.10 15.78
N PRO A 627 27.38 24.03 15.50
CA PRO A 627 27.13 22.99 14.50
C PRO A 627 26.18 21.84 14.92
N TYR A 628 25.73 21.80 16.18
CA TYR A 628 25.00 20.69 16.78
C TYR A 628 23.48 20.82 16.65
N SER A 629 22.81 19.68 16.49
CA SER A 629 21.36 19.55 16.64
C SER A 629 20.97 18.15 17.11
N ASN A 630 19.74 18.01 17.62
CA ASN A 630 19.18 16.79 18.21
C ASN A 630 19.93 16.31 19.47
N THR A 631 20.49 17.23 20.28
CA THR A 631 21.35 16.92 21.44
C THR A 631 20.64 16.20 22.59
N THR A 632 19.32 16.11 22.56
CA THR A 632 18.47 15.40 23.54
C THR A 632 17.73 14.18 22.96
N THR A 633 18.22 13.65 21.83
CA THR A 633 17.61 12.50 21.13
C THR A 633 18.59 11.32 21.02
N PRO A 634 18.15 10.13 20.56
CA PRO A 634 19.04 9.00 20.29
C PRO A 634 20.12 9.26 19.21
N THR A 635 20.07 10.37 18.47
CA THR A 635 21.03 10.68 17.40
C THR A 635 21.41 12.16 17.39
N LEU A 636 22.66 12.45 17.77
CA LEU A 636 23.29 13.76 17.61
C LEU A 636 23.64 14.00 16.15
N ASN A 637 23.26 15.15 15.61
CA ASN A 637 23.67 15.62 14.30
C ASN A 637 24.73 16.71 14.43
N ILE A 638 25.75 16.66 13.58
CA ILE A 638 26.81 17.66 13.45
C ILE A 638 26.81 18.13 11.99
N THR A 639 26.61 19.44 11.80
CA THR A 639 26.55 20.05 10.47
C THR A 639 27.76 20.96 10.22
N ASN A 640 28.29 20.95 8.99
CA ASN A 640 29.41 21.78 8.54
C ASN A 640 30.62 21.71 9.50
N ALA A 641 31.10 20.50 9.78
CA ALA A 641 32.13 20.25 10.78
C ALA A 641 33.47 20.93 10.40
N ASN A 642 34.03 21.71 11.31
CA ASN A 642 35.26 22.46 11.07
C ASN A 642 36.52 21.70 11.56
N ALA A 643 37.69 22.10 11.06
CA ALA A 643 38.97 21.42 11.36
C ALA A 643 39.35 21.43 12.86
N GLY A 644 38.83 22.37 13.66
CA GLY A 644 39.05 22.40 15.10
C GLY A 644 38.29 21.32 15.88
N MET A 645 37.33 20.64 15.25
CA MET A 645 36.57 19.51 15.83
C MET A 645 37.29 18.17 15.68
N ASN A 646 38.44 18.13 14.99
CA ASN A 646 39.25 16.93 14.86
C ASN A 646 39.85 16.53 16.22
N GLY A 647 39.54 15.32 16.69
CA GLY A 647 39.94 14.87 18.02
C GLY A 647 38.90 15.09 19.11
N TYR A 648 37.69 15.58 18.78
CA TYR A 648 36.59 15.66 19.75
C TYR A 648 35.97 14.28 19.97
N HIS A 649 35.66 13.98 21.25
CA HIS A 649 35.02 12.73 21.65
C HIS A 649 33.57 13.01 22.07
N TYR A 650 32.63 12.20 21.59
CA TYR A 650 31.19 12.35 21.84
C TYR A 650 30.63 11.13 22.58
N ARG A 651 29.82 11.36 23.60
CA ARG A 651 29.09 10.29 24.31
C ARG A 651 27.65 10.74 24.60
N CYS A 652 26.77 9.78 24.86
CA CYS A 652 25.42 10.05 25.33
C CYS A 652 25.24 9.52 26.75
N VAL A 653 24.69 10.37 27.62
CA VAL A 653 24.09 9.93 28.88
C VAL A 653 22.62 9.64 28.58
N VAL A 654 22.14 8.48 29.00
CA VAL A 654 20.75 8.03 28.83
C VAL A 654 20.15 7.84 30.22
N THR A 655 19.03 8.52 30.46
CA THR A 655 18.35 8.56 31.76
C THR A 655 16.88 8.19 31.59
N ASN A 656 16.25 7.67 32.63
CA ASN A 656 14.80 7.67 32.78
C ASN A 656 14.47 7.86 34.27
N ALA A 657 13.23 7.56 34.69
CA ALA A 657 12.84 7.65 36.10
C ALA A 657 13.51 6.59 37.01
N CYS A 658 14.23 5.62 36.42
CA CYS A 658 14.86 4.50 37.10
C CYS A 658 16.39 4.68 37.17
N THR A 659 17.01 4.10 38.19
CA THR A 659 18.44 4.28 38.47
C THR A 659 19.17 2.93 38.43
N PRO A 660 20.46 2.90 38.03
CA PRO A 660 21.30 4.03 37.62
C PRO A 660 21.08 4.45 36.14
N PRO A 661 21.44 5.69 35.75
CA PRO A 661 21.51 6.08 34.35
C PRO A 661 22.67 5.38 33.64
N ALA A 662 22.54 5.14 32.33
CA ALA A 662 23.62 4.60 31.51
C ALA A 662 24.40 5.71 30.79
N THR A 663 25.72 5.57 30.73
CA THR A 663 26.60 6.44 29.94
C THR A 663 27.26 5.60 28.86
N SER A 664 27.20 6.06 27.60
CA SER A 664 27.84 5.34 26.49
C SER A 664 29.36 5.37 26.63
N THR A 665 30.06 4.41 26.00
CA THR A 665 31.44 4.66 25.58
C THR A 665 31.48 5.82 24.60
N ASP A 666 32.63 6.46 24.47
CA ASP A 666 32.82 7.64 23.64
C ASP A 666 33.24 7.31 22.21
N ALA A 667 32.81 8.15 21.28
CA ALA A 667 33.12 8.07 19.86
C ALA A 667 33.99 9.24 19.41
N LEU A 668 35.12 8.93 18.80
CA LEU A 668 36.05 9.91 18.23
C LEU A 668 35.50 10.48 16.91
N LEU A 669 35.53 11.80 16.76
CA LEU A 669 35.39 12.49 15.49
C LEU A 669 36.76 12.84 14.90
N THR A 670 37.08 12.25 13.76
CA THR A 670 38.24 12.64 12.93
C THR A 670 37.76 13.55 11.80
N VAL A 671 38.26 14.79 11.74
CA VAL A 671 37.96 15.75 10.67
C VAL A 671 39.23 15.98 9.86
N THR A 672 39.27 15.43 8.66
CA THR A 672 40.43 15.50 7.76
C THR A 672 40.37 16.72 6.85
N LYS A 673 41.52 17.40 6.67
CA LYS A 673 41.64 18.45 5.65
C LYS A 673 41.58 17.83 4.26
N MET A 674 40.96 18.54 3.32
CA MET A 674 40.84 18.10 1.94
C MET A 674 42.22 18.10 1.26
N ALA A 675 42.49 17.10 0.43
CA ALA A 675 43.64 17.14 -0.47
C ALA A 675 43.43 18.22 -1.56
N GLN A 676 44.50 18.84 -2.01
CA GLN A 676 44.50 19.76 -3.15
C GLN A 676 45.70 19.52 -4.05
N GLN A 677 45.60 19.95 -5.30
CA GLN A 677 46.64 19.80 -6.31
C GLN A 677 46.95 21.16 -6.94
N ILE A 678 48.22 21.38 -7.26
CA ILE A 678 48.62 22.49 -8.14
C ILE A 678 48.59 21.96 -9.57
N THR A 679 48.03 22.75 -10.47
CA THR A 679 48.04 22.47 -11.92
C THR A 679 48.59 23.69 -12.64
N PHE A 680 49.63 23.51 -13.46
CA PHE A 680 50.04 24.53 -14.42
C PHE A 680 48.91 24.77 -15.43
N GLN A 681 48.62 26.03 -15.75
CA GLN A 681 47.55 26.38 -16.69
C GLN A 681 47.85 25.94 -18.13
N THR A 682 49.14 25.83 -18.49
CA THR A 682 49.59 25.53 -19.86
C THR A 682 50.73 24.50 -19.97
N GLN A 683 51.40 24.15 -18.86
CA GLN A 683 52.57 23.27 -18.85
C GLN A 683 52.26 21.92 -18.20
N THR A 684 53.15 20.94 -18.36
CA THR A 684 53.05 19.64 -17.67
C THR A 684 54.08 19.57 -16.53
N PRO A 685 53.69 19.19 -15.29
CA PRO A 685 54.64 18.98 -14.20
C PRO A 685 55.77 18.02 -14.56
N GLY A 686 56.99 18.33 -14.12
CA GLY A 686 58.21 17.56 -14.40
C GLY A 686 58.74 17.69 -15.84
N SER A 687 58.07 18.46 -16.71
CA SER A 687 58.55 18.65 -18.09
C SER A 687 59.85 19.47 -18.14
N VAL A 688 60.70 19.12 -19.09
CA VAL A 688 61.86 19.94 -19.49
C VAL A 688 61.40 20.80 -20.66
N ILE A 689 61.17 22.08 -20.40
CA ILE A 689 60.89 23.07 -21.43
C ILE A 689 62.22 23.56 -21.96
N THR A 690 62.61 23.04 -23.12
CA THR A 690 63.78 23.55 -23.84
C THR A 690 63.37 24.78 -24.63
N VAL A 691 63.89 25.94 -24.22
CA VAL A 691 63.78 27.20 -24.96
C VAL A 691 65.17 27.64 -25.41
N THR A 692 65.22 28.72 -26.16
CA THR A 692 66.45 29.34 -26.63
C THR A 692 66.58 30.74 -26.01
N TYR A 693 67.81 31.21 -25.84
CA TYR A 693 68.04 32.53 -25.24
C TYR A 693 67.27 33.64 -25.99
N GLY A 694 66.52 34.45 -25.23
CA GLY A 694 65.66 35.53 -25.75
C GLY A 694 64.33 35.09 -26.38
N ASP A 695 63.95 33.82 -26.25
CA ASP A 695 62.55 33.43 -26.46
C ASP A 695 61.64 34.14 -25.42
N PRO A 696 60.37 34.46 -25.75
CA PRO A 696 59.51 35.25 -24.88
C PRO A 696 59.22 34.53 -23.55
N PRO A 697 58.89 35.28 -22.47
CA PRO A 697 58.69 34.70 -21.16
C PRO A 697 57.64 33.59 -21.14
N ILE A 698 58.03 32.40 -20.67
CA ILE A 698 57.19 31.20 -20.64
C ILE A 698 56.06 31.41 -19.64
N ASN A 699 54.84 31.05 -20.03
CA ASN A 699 53.72 31.03 -19.08
C ASN A 699 53.84 29.81 -18.15
N GLY A 700 54.49 29.99 -17.00
CA GLY A 700 54.51 29.04 -15.90
C GLY A 700 53.37 29.24 -14.89
N ALA A 701 52.35 30.03 -15.21
CA ALA A 701 51.22 30.27 -14.31
C ALA A 701 50.52 28.96 -13.94
N ALA A 702 50.19 28.84 -12.66
CA ALA A 702 49.57 27.67 -12.07
C ALA A 702 48.47 28.08 -11.08
N THR A 703 47.56 27.15 -10.82
CA THR A 703 46.44 27.33 -9.90
C THR A 703 46.34 26.13 -8.97
N ALA A 704 46.08 26.38 -7.69
CA ALA A 704 45.69 25.33 -6.76
C ALA A 704 44.19 25.01 -6.90
N SER A 705 43.82 23.74 -6.82
CA SER A 705 42.41 23.29 -6.91
C SER A 705 41.50 23.82 -5.78
N SER A 706 42.10 24.37 -4.73
CA SER A 706 41.43 25.06 -3.61
C SER A 706 41.07 26.53 -3.91
N GLY A 707 41.64 27.12 -4.96
CA GLY A 707 41.62 28.56 -5.22
C GLY A 707 42.64 29.38 -4.40
N LEU A 708 43.49 28.75 -3.56
CA LEU A 708 44.51 29.43 -2.79
C LEU A 708 45.67 29.95 -3.69
N PRO A 709 46.26 31.12 -3.38
CA PRO A 709 47.32 31.73 -4.20
C PRO A 709 48.64 30.95 -4.10
N VAL A 710 49.16 30.51 -5.24
CA VAL A 710 50.42 29.73 -5.33
C VAL A 710 51.66 30.63 -5.27
N SER A 711 52.81 30.07 -4.90
CA SER A 711 54.10 30.76 -4.85
C SER A 711 55.10 30.16 -5.84
N TYR A 712 55.98 30.99 -6.40
CA TYR A 712 56.97 30.59 -7.42
C TYR A 712 58.41 30.81 -6.95
N SER A 713 59.33 29.96 -7.41
CA SER A 713 60.77 30.09 -7.19
C SER A 713 61.58 29.59 -8.39
N SER A 714 62.80 30.11 -8.59
CA SER A 714 63.75 29.64 -9.61
C SER A 714 65.05 29.20 -8.94
N SER A 715 65.61 28.07 -9.38
CA SER A 715 66.89 27.55 -8.90
C SER A 715 68.11 28.34 -9.38
N ASP A 716 68.04 28.95 -10.56
CA ASP A 716 69.10 29.82 -11.09
C ASP A 716 68.53 31.03 -11.85
N LYS A 717 68.67 32.21 -11.22
CA LYS A 717 68.18 33.49 -11.72
C LYS A 717 69.04 34.07 -12.85
N GLN A 718 70.24 33.56 -13.09
CA GLN A 718 71.06 33.94 -14.25
C GLN A 718 70.58 33.27 -15.55
N VAL A 719 69.80 32.18 -15.44
CA VAL A 719 69.22 31.45 -16.57
C VAL A 719 67.74 31.79 -16.77
N ALA A 720 66.95 31.75 -15.68
CA ALA A 720 65.55 32.15 -15.73
C ALA A 720 65.06 32.74 -14.38
N ILE A 721 64.27 33.81 -14.43
CA ILE A 721 63.54 34.36 -13.28
C ILE A 721 62.05 34.12 -13.44
N VAL A 722 61.31 34.03 -12.34
CA VAL A 722 59.85 33.88 -12.34
C VAL A 722 59.23 34.97 -11.48
N ASP A 723 58.16 35.59 -11.96
CA ASP A 723 57.42 36.63 -11.23
C ASP A 723 56.25 36.05 -10.40
N ALA A 724 55.53 36.94 -9.71
CA ALA A 724 54.38 36.55 -8.88
C ALA A 724 53.15 36.09 -9.67
N ALA A 725 53.08 36.36 -10.98
CA ALA A 725 52.04 35.86 -11.87
C ALA A 725 52.38 34.49 -12.48
N GLY A 726 53.62 34.00 -12.25
CA GLY A 726 54.13 32.76 -12.83
C GLY A 726 54.75 32.93 -14.21
N GLN A 727 55.01 34.16 -14.66
CA GLN A 727 55.69 34.39 -15.93
C GLN A 727 57.20 34.20 -15.76
N VAL A 728 57.77 33.29 -16.54
CA VAL A 728 59.17 32.87 -16.46
C VAL A 728 60.00 33.57 -17.54
N ILE A 729 60.77 34.58 -17.16
CA ILE A 729 61.59 35.40 -18.05
C ILE A 729 62.98 34.75 -18.21
N ILE A 730 63.42 34.59 -19.45
CA ILE A 730 64.70 33.97 -19.82
C ILE A 730 65.83 35.01 -19.73
N THR A 731 66.87 34.73 -18.92
CA THR A 731 67.94 35.68 -18.58
C THR A 731 69.34 35.25 -19.04
N GLY A 732 69.56 33.97 -19.37
CA GLY A 732 70.85 33.48 -19.89
C GLY A 732 70.78 32.02 -20.36
N ALA A 733 71.76 31.57 -21.13
CA ALA A 733 71.86 30.17 -21.56
C ALA A 733 72.35 29.27 -20.42
N GLY A 734 71.70 28.12 -20.20
CA GLY A 734 71.94 27.22 -19.07
C GLY A 734 70.71 26.38 -18.72
N ALA A 735 70.58 25.93 -17.46
CA ALA A 735 69.36 25.25 -16.99
C ALA A 735 68.92 25.74 -15.61
N ALA A 736 67.62 26.00 -15.43
CA ALA A 736 67.01 26.41 -14.17
C ALA A 736 65.68 25.68 -13.94
N VAL A 737 65.41 25.26 -12.70
CA VAL A 737 64.13 24.66 -12.30
C VAL A 737 63.24 25.75 -11.73
N ILE A 738 62.02 25.88 -12.27
CA ILE A 738 60.96 26.71 -11.69
C ILE A 738 60.05 25.80 -10.87
N THR A 739 59.96 26.06 -9.57
CA THR A 739 59.12 25.30 -8.64
C THR A 739 57.96 26.16 -8.16
N VAL A 740 56.76 25.59 -8.21
CA VAL A 740 55.50 26.16 -7.71
C VAL A 740 55.08 25.41 -6.46
N SER A 741 54.76 26.14 -5.39
CA SER A 741 54.34 25.59 -4.11
C SER A 741 53.02 26.18 -3.60
N GLN A 742 52.32 25.41 -2.76
CA GLN A 742 51.10 25.84 -2.08
C GLN A 742 51.03 25.20 -0.69
N ALA A 743 51.23 26.01 0.35
CA ALA A 743 51.25 25.57 1.76
C ALA A 743 49.88 25.10 2.29
N GLY A 744 48.77 25.45 1.62
CA GLY A 744 47.42 25.14 2.11
C GLY A 744 46.99 26.03 3.26
N ASP A 745 45.90 25.64 3.92
CA ASP A 745 45.22 26.47 4.91
C ASP A 745 44.53 25.61 5.99
N ASN A 746 43.49 26.13 6.64
CA ASN A 746 42.72 25.39 7.63
C ASN A 746 41.76 24.34 7.03
N ARG A 747 41.49 24.37 5.73
CA ARG A 747 40.58 23.45 5.03
C ARG A 747 41.32 22.45 4.15
N TYR A 748 42.43 22.85 3.53
CA TYR A 748 43.21 22.06 2.58
C TYR A 748 44.61 21.74 3.12
N LEU A 749 45.07 20.51 2.89
CA LEU A 749 46.46 20.10 3.11
C LEU A 749 47.41 20.89 2.19
N PRO A 750 48.71 21.02 2.50
CA PRO A 750 49.69 21.49 1.52
C PRO A 750 49.59 20.67 0.24
N ALA A 751 49.63 21.34 -0.92
CA ALA A 751 49.70 20.63 -2.19
C ALA A 751 51.12 20.10 -2.41
N ALA A 752 51.27 19.03 -3.19
CA ALA A 752 52.59 18.63 -3.67
C ALA A 752 53.15 19.70 -4.62
N ASP A 753 54.39 20.15 -4.37
CA ASP A 753 55.09 21.09 -5.24
C ASP A 753 55.22 20.49 -6.66
N ILE A 754 54.97 21.33 -7.66
CA ILE A 754 55.17 20.99 -9.07
C ILE A 754 56.29 21.86 -9.64
N SER A 755 57.06 21.32 -10.56
CA SER A 755 58.14 22.08 -11.20
C SER A 755 58.19 21.86 -12.71
N ILE A 756 58.87 22.76 -13.39
CA ILE A 756 59.30 22.65 -14.79
C ILE A 756 60.79 22.97 -14.83
N THR A 757 61.54 22.23 -15.64
CA THR A 757 62.96 22.54 -15.89
C THR A 757 63.06 23.35 -17.16
N ILE A 758 63.55 24.58 -17.06
CA ILE A 758 63.82 25.44 -18.21
C ILE A 758 65.27 25.18 -18.63
N THR A 759 65.45 24.55 -19.79
CA THR A 759 66.76 24.42 -20.43
C THR A 759 66.84 25.50 -21.48
N VAL A 760 67.68 26.50 -21.25
CA VAL A 760 67.91 27.60 -22.19
C VAL A 760 69.12 27.25 -23.04
N ASN A 761 68.86 26.76 -24.24
CA ASN A 761 69.89 26.62 -25.26
C ASN A 761 70.46 28.01 -25.60
N LYS A 762 71.74 28.06 -25.93
CA LYS A 762 72.32 29.24 -26.57
C LYS A 762 71.53 29.55 -27.85
N LYS A 763 71.24 30.83 -28.09
CA LYS A 763 70.55 31.25 -29.31
C LYS A 763 71.51 31.17 -30.48
N ASP A 764 71.06 30.61 -31.59
CA ASP A 764 71.87 30.67 -32.80
C ASP A 764 71.91 32.12 -33.27
N LEU A 765 73.10 32.70 -33.24
CA LEU A 765 73.39 34.00 -33.81
C LEU A 765 73.91 33.73 -35.22
N TYR A 766 73.04 33.99 -36.18
CA TYR A 766 73.30 33.80 -37.60
C TYR A 766 74.07 35.01 -38.09
N LEU A 767 75.35 34.78 -38.30
CA LEU A 767 76.21 35.70 -39.02
C LEU A 767 76.14 35.22 -40.44
N THR A 768 75.34 35.93 -41.22
CA THR A 768 75.10 35.60 -42.61
C THR A 768 75.83 36.65 -43.42
N ALA A 769 76.75 36.22 -44.28
CA ALA A 769 77.19 37.07 -45.38
C ALA A 769 75.92 37.35 -46.18
N ASP A 770 75.57 38.61 -46.39
CA ASP A 770 74.26 38.92 -46.95
C ASP A 770 74.07 38.27 -48.33
N ASP A 771 72.94 37.62 -48.54
CA ASP A 771 72.52 37.22 -49.87
C ASP A 771 72.39 38.46 -50.75
N LYS A 772 73.33 38.64 -51.67
CA LYS A 772 73.34 39.77 -52.59
C LYS A 772 72.62 39.36 -53.86
N THR A 773 71.29 39.49 -53.88
CA THR A 773 70.58 39.39 -55.15
C THR A 773 70.95 40.57 -56.03
N ARG A 774 71.54 40.29 -57.20
CA ARG A 774 71.57 41.23 -58.32
C ARG A 774 70.80 40.60 -59.47
N PRO A 775 69.91 41.34 -60.16
CA PRO A 775 69.43 40.85 -61.45
C PRO A 775 70.65 40.63 -62.35
N TYR A 776 70.59 39.56 -63.14
CA TYR A 776 71.68 39.10 -63.97
C TYR A 776 72.35 40.25 -64.77
N GLY A 777 73.63 40.51 -64.50
CA GLY A 777 74.47 41.47 -65.25
C GLY A 777 75.08 42.67 -64.47
N SER A 778 74.69 42.95 -63.22
CA SER A 778 75.24 44.13 -62.46
C SER A 778 76.62 43.87 -61.80
N PRO A 779 77.35 44.90 -61.31
CA PRO A 779 78.54 44.70 -60.47
C PRO A 779 78.22 43.99 -59.15
N ASP A 780 79.22 43.33 -58.56
CA ASP A 780 79.05 42.69 -57.24
C ASP A 780 79.11 43.75 -56.14
N PRO A 781 78.09 43.83 -55.25
CA PRO A 781 78.01 44.87 -54.23
C PRO A 781 78.96 44.61 -53.06
N VAL A 782 79.16 45.64 -52.21
CA VAL A 782 79.97 45.52 -50.99
C VAL A 782 79.44 44.36 -50.13
N LEU A 783 80.34 43.45 -49.78
CA LEU A 783 80.03 42.32 -48.93
C LEU A 783 79.86 42.80 -47.49
N THR A 784 78.73 42.47 -46.89
CA THR A 784 78.37 42.84 -45.52
C THR A 784 77.91 41.60 -44.79
N ILE A 785 78.22 41.54 -43.49
CA ILE A 785 77.70 40.52 -42.59
C ILE A 785 76.48 41.13 -41.92
N THR A 786 75.29 40.56 -42.14
CA THR A 786 74.17 40.84 -41.25
C THR A 786 74.26 39.89 -40.07
N TYR A 787 74.35 40.48 -38.90
CA TYR A 787 74.25 39.79 -37.62
C TYR A 787 72.76 39.72 -37.28
N SER A 788 72.20 38.52 -37.22
CA SER A 788 70.79 38.30 -36.95
C SER A 788 70.61 37.21 -35.89
N GLY A 789 69.56 37.33 -35.08
CA GLY A 789 69.34 36.47 -33.92
C GLY A 789 69.81 37.08 -32.59
N PHE A 790 70.39 38.29 -32.57
CA PHE A 790 70.52 39.05 -31.33
C PHE A 790 69.12 39.30 -30.75
N VAL A 791 69.00 39.05 -29.46
CA VAL A 791 67.78 39.19 -28.67
C VAL A 791 67.99 40.26 -27.60
N ASN A 792 66.93 40.65 -26.89
CA ASN A 792 67.00 41.57 -25.74
C ASN A 792 67.62 42.96 -26.02
N GLY A 793 67.71 43.38 -27.29
CA GLY A 793 68.30 44.67 -27.68
C GLY A 793 69.83 44.67 -27.76
N GLU A 794 70.46 43.49 -27.75
CA GLU A 794 71.90 43.29 -27.86
C GLU A 794 72.45 43.57 -29.28
N ASP A 795 73.74 43.85 -29.39
CA ASP A 795 74.43 44.09 -30.67
C ASP A 795 75.80 43.40 -30.78
N ALA A 796 76.47 43.59 -31.92
CA ALA A 796 77.73 42.95 -32.26
C ALA A 796 78.90 43.23 -31.30
N SER A 797 78.79 44.19 -30.38
CA SER A 797 79.80 44.44 -29.33
C SER A 797 79.91 43.32 -28.29
N LEU A 798 78.90 42.47 -28.16
CA LEU A 798 78.87 41.35 -27.20
C LEU A 798 79.45 40.03 -27.75
N ILE A 799 80.01 40.05 -28.97
CA ILE A 799 80.62 38.87 -29.62
C ILE A 799 82.00 39.19 -30.19
N THR A 800 82.72 38.14 -30.61
CA THR A 800 83.88 38.28 -31.51
C THR A 800 83.45 38.00 -32.95
N ALA A 801 83.76 38.90 -33.89
CA ALA A 801 83.27 38.84 -35.28
C ALA A 801 84.16 38.00 -36.25
N PRO A 802 83.59 37.41 -37.32
CA PRO A 802 84.27 36.64 -38.37
C PRO A 802 84.67 37.48 -39.60
N ALA A 803 85.45 36.88 -40.52
CA ALA A 803 85.84 37.45 -41.82
C ALA A 803 84.89 37.05 -42.97
N ILE A 804 84.87 37.82 -44.09
CA ILE A 804 83.95 37.67 -45.25
C ILE A 804 84.64 37.85 -46.63
N ALA A 805 84.27 37.05 -47.66
CA ALA A 805 84.77 37.15 -49.05
C ALA A 805 83.82 36.49 -50.10
N THR A 806 84.01 36.71 -51.42
CA THR A 806 83.32 35.94 -52.50
C THR A 806 84.27 35.68 -53.69
N THR A 807 83.92 34.72 -54.55
CA THR A 807 84.63 34.39 -55.80
C THR A 807 83.92 34.86 -57.07
N ALA A 808 82.70 35.39 -56.96
CA ALA A 808 81.92 35.83 -58.10
C ALA A 808 82.53 37.05 -58.82
N THR A 809 82.08 37.27 -60.05
CA THR A 809 82.37 38.49 -60.83
C THR A 809 81.11 38.94 -61.57
N PRO A 810 81.03 40.19 -62.08
CA PRO A 810 79.81 40.72 -62.71
C PRO A 810 79.25 39.86 -63.88
N ALA A 811 80.09 39.04 -64.51
CA ALA A 811 79.75 38.16 -65.65
C ALA A 811 79.01 36.84 -65.28
N SER A 812 78.82 36.54 -63.99
CA SER A 812 78.11 35.36 -63.48
C SER A 812 76.65 35.20 -63.97
N LEU A 813 76.23 33.96 -64.27
CA LEU A 813 74.91 33.58 -64.84
C LEU A 813 73.75 33.51 -63.81
N PRO A 814 72.46 33.55 -64.23
CA PRO A 814 71.32 33.36 -63.33
C PRO A 814 71.42 32.02 -62.59
N GLY A 815 71.47 32.10 -61.27
CA GLY A 815 71.99 31.04 -60.42
C GLY A 815 72.63 31.68 -59.19
N THR A 816 73.59 30.97 -58.59
CA THR A 816 73.94 31.16 -57.18
C THR A 816 75.46 31.05 -57.00
N TYR A 817 76.09 32.04 -56.35
CA TYR A 817 77.54 32.07 -56.09
C TYR A 817 77.83 32.41 -54.63
N ASP A 818 78.76 31.70 -54.00
CA ASP A 818 78.98 31.78 -52.55
C ASP A 818 79.76 33.03 -52.10
N ILE A 819 79.33 33.59 -50.98
CA ILE A 819 79.96 34.65 -50.20
C ILE A 819 80.33 34.04 -48.83
N THR A 820 81.59 33.65 -48.63
CA THR A 820 82.02 32.79 -47.53
C THR A 820 82.40 33.52 -46.24
N LEU A 821 82.13 32.92 -45.08
CA LEU A 821 82.50 33.42 -43.74
C LEU A 821 83.43 32.49 -42.95
N SER A 822 84.23 33.05 -42.02
CA SER A 822 85.04 32.25 -41.05
C SER A 822 85.38 32.97 -39.73
N GLY A 823 85.21 32.30 -38.57
CA GLY A 823 85.62 32.77 -37.22
C GLY A 823 84.49 33.02 -36.21
N GLY A 824 84.83 33.60 -35.05
CA GLY A 824 83.90 34.17 -34.05
C GLY A 824 83.61 33.34 -32.78
N ALA A 825 83.13 34.00 -31.71
CA ALA A 825 82.68 33.38 -30.44
C ALA A 825 81.68 34.24 -29.64
N ALA A 826 80.81 33.59 -28.82
CA ALA A 826 79.79 34.26 -27.98
C ALA A 826 79.35 33.45 -26.72
N ALA A 827 78.86 34.14 -25.69
CA ALA A 827 78.43 33.54 -24.41
C ALA A 827 77.04 32.91 -24.47
N ASN A 828 75.98 33.71 -24.67
CA ASN A 828 74.60 33.24 -24.80
C ASN A 828 74.23 32.75 -26.21
N TYR A 829 75.18 32.80 -27.16
CA TYR A 829 74.92 32.45 -28.56
C TYR A 829 75.85 31.36 -29.10
N ASN A 830 75.31 30.53 -29.99
CA ASN A 830 76.10 29.73 -30.93
C ASN A 830 76.32 30.60 -32.17
N ILE A 831 77.57 30.84 -32.58
CA ILE A 831 77.80 31.53 -33.85
C ILE A 831 77.66 30.53 -34.98
N ILE A 832 76.62 30.73 -35.79
CA ILE A 832 76.41 29.97 -37.02
C ILE A 832 76.79 30.88 -38.18
N LEU A 833 77.86 30.50 -38.86
CA LEU A 833 78.34 31.18 -40.06
C LEU A 833 77.59 30.63 -41.25
N THR A 834 76.76 31.48 -41.86
CA THR A 834 76.09 31.15 -43.11
C THR A 834 76.81 31.89 -44.23
N ASN A 835 77.37 31.12 -45.16
CA ASN A 835 77.84 31.68 -46.41
C ASN A 835 76.63 32.26 -47.15
N GLY A 836 76.73 33.53 -47.55
CA GLY A 836 75.75 34.18 -48.38
C GLY A 836 75.81 33.67 -49.81
N THR A 837 74.84 34.09 -50.58
CA THR A 837 74.70 33.74 -51.99
C THR A 837 74.30 34.94 -52.84
N LEU A 838 74.90 35.04 -54.02
CA LEU A 838 74.56 36.04 -55.04
C LEU A 838 73.52 35.41 -56.03
N THR A 839 72.20 35.78 -55.96
CA THR A 839 70.96 34.90 -56.26
C THR A 839 69.63 35.54 -56.89
N ILE A 840 68.42 34.81 -56.99
CA ILE A 840 66.96 35.09 -57.52
C ILE A 840 65.74 34.10 -56.98
N THR A 841 64.36 34.36 -56.98
CA THR A 841 63.15 33.51 -56.40
C THR A 841 61.59 33.65 -56.89
N GLU A 842 60.53 32.83 -56.44
CA GLU A 842 59.00 32.76 -56.82
C GLU A 842 57.82 32.26 -55.77
N ILE A 843 56.45 32.04 -56.09
CA ILE A 843 55.16 32.10 -55.18
C ILE A 843 53.81 31.14 -55.42
N PRO A 844 52.77 30.88 -54.48
CA PRO A 844 51.58 29.89 -54.52
C PRO A 844 49.97 30.20 -54.30
N VAL A 845 49.07 29.48 -53.48
CA VAL A 845 47.56 29.10 -53.69
C VAL A 845 46.40 29.14 -52.52
N GLN A 846 45.03 28.94 -52.74
CA GLN A 846 43.79 29.05 -51.77
C GLN A 846 42.39 28.23 -51.95
N ILE A 847 41.28 28.34 -51.09
CA ILE A 847 40.01 27.43 -50.88
C ILE A 847 38.59 28.00 -50.30
N ARG A 848 37.37 27.29 -50.27
CA ARG A 848 35.96 27.70 -49.71
C ARG A 848 34.90 26.79 -48.85
N GLN A 849 33.79 26.12 -49.34
CA GLN A 849 32.37 25.90 -48.69
C GLN A 849 31.79 24.41 -48.36
N GLU A 850 30.46 24.14 -47.99
CA GLU A 850 29.90 22.84 -47.38
C GLU A 850 28.40 22.29 -47.61
N PRO A 851 28.09 20.95 -47.47
CA PRO A 851 26.76 20.27 -47.66
C PRO A 851 25.86 19.94 -46.42
N ALA A 852 24.60 19.47 -46.62
CA ALA A 852 23.55 19.22 -45.57
C ALA A 852 22.73 17.91 -45.71
N ASN A 853 22.03 17.45 -44.64
CA ASN A 853 21.32 16.14 -44.52
C ASN A 853 20.00 16.01 -45.33
N GLY A 854 19.48 14.79 -45.54
CA GLY A 854 18.17 14.54 -46.18
C GLY A 854 17.49 13.17 -45.90
N ASN A 855 16.24 13.01 -46.38
CA ASN A 855 15.40 11.80 -46.19
C ASN A 855 14.62 11.44 -47.48
N ALA A 856 14.28 10.17 -47.70
CA ALA A 856 13.45 9.70 -48.83
C ALA A 856 12.66 8.41 -48.54
N CYS A 857 11.62 8.10 -49.33
CA CYS A 857 11.05 6.75 -49.40
C CYS A 857 11.92 5.82 -50.25
N LYS A 858 11.82 4.51 -50.04
CA LYS A 858 12.57 3.48 -50.77
C LYS A 858 12.38 3.64 -52.29
N ASN A 859 13.51 3.71 -52.99
CA ASN A 859 13.68 3.96 -54.42
C ASN A 859 13.53 5.42 -54.90
N SER A 860 13.48 6.43 -54.00
CA SER A 860 13.47 7.87 -54.35
C SER A 860 14.78 8.60 -53.97
N PRO A 861 15.34 9.54 -54.77
CA PRO A 861 16.67 10.16 -54.53
C PRO A 861 16.67 11.51 -53.75
N ALA A 862 17.86 11.98 -53.32
CA ALA A 862 18.13 13.29 -52.66
C ALA A 862 19.53 13.89 -53.01
N THR A 863 19.80 15.20 -52.78
CA THR A 863 20.96 15.95 -53.38
C THR A 863 21.78 16.85 -52.40
N PHE A 864 23.09 17.03 -52.64
CA PHE A 864 24.15 17.62 -51.76
C PHE A 864 25.19 18.53 -52.54
N SER A 865 25.95 19.49 -51.93
CA SER A 865 26.82 20.52 -52.65
C SER A 865 28.02 21.23 -51.89
N VAL A 866 28.98 21.93 -52.60
CA VAL A 866 30.29 22.54 -52.11
C VAL A 866 30.96 23.65 -53.06
N THR A 867 32.00 24.47 -52.70
CA THR A 867 32.75 25.49 -53.59
C THR A 867 34.21 25.94 -53.16
N ALA A 868 35.10 26.59 -54.01
CA ALA A 868 36.52 27.07 -53.73
C ALA A 868 37.24 28.10 -54.73
N SER A 869 38.53 28.54 -54.53
CA SER A 869 39.31 29.53 -55.42
C SER A 869 40.88 29.69 -55.26
N ALA A 870 41.72 29.88 -56.31
CA ALA A 870 43.22 30.03 -56.24
C ALA A 870 43.96 30.77 -57.42
N LEU A 871 45.30 30.98 -57.37
CA LEU A 871 46.16 31.56 -58.47
C LEU A 871 46.33 30.62 -59.69
N SER A 872 46.18 29.31 -59.49
CA SER A 872 46.13 28.28 -60.52
C SER A 872 44.85 27.44 -60.35
N THR A 873 44.53 26.54 -61.30
CA THR A 873 43.23 25.87 -61.40
C THR A 873 43.00 24.76 -60.34
N ILE A 874 41.74 24.62 -59.86
CA ILE A 874 41.31 23.64 -58.82
C ILE A 874 40.51 22.44 -59.40
N GLN A 875 40.66 21.24 -58.83
CA GLN A 875 39.95 19.97 -59.17
C GLN A 875 39.16 19.38 -57.97
N TYR A 876 38.06 18.60 -58.12
CA TYR A 876 37.13 18.13 -57.04
C TYR A 876 36.86 16.58 -56.97
N GLN A 877 36.42 16.00 -55.83
CA GLN A 877 35.97 14.58 -55.68
C GLN A 877 35.08 14.26 -54.43
N TRP A 878 33.91 13.61 -54.57
CA TRP A 878 33.00 13.18 -53.46
C TRP A 878 33.24 11.75 -52.93
N GLN A 879 32.78 11.48 -51.71
CA GLN A 879 32.93 10.25 -50.93
C GLN A 879 31.66 9.87 -50.15
N GLU A 880 31.43 8.57 -49.91
CA GLU A 880 30.34 8.04 -49.08
C GLU A 880 30.82 7.11 -47.94
N SER A 881 29.98 6.92 -46.93
CA SER A 881 30.25 6.11 -45.73
C SER A 881 28.96 5.58 -45.08
N ALA A 882 28.94 4.33 -44.61
CA ALA A 882 27.79 3.77 -43.87
C ALA A 882 27.79 4.17 -42.38
N ASP A 883 28.96 4.43 -41.80
CA ASP A 883 29.19 4.67 -40.37
C ASP A 883 29.71 6.09 -40.06
N ASN A 884 29.86 6.93 -41.08
CA ASN A 884 30.44 8.28 -41.03
C ASN A 884 31.96 8.32 -40.73
N LEU A 885 32.62 7.17 -40.66
CA LEU A 885 34.05 7.01 -40.30
C LEU A 885 34.87 6.47 -41.48
N ASN A 886 34.37 5.42 -42.13
CA ASN A 886 35.03 4.75 -43.25
C ASN A 886 34.54 5.36 -44.57
N TRP A 887 35.39 6.16 -45.20
CA TRP A 887 35.06 6.95 -46.40
C TRP A 887 35.64 6.34 -47.67
N GLN A 888 34.80 6.15 -48.68
CA GLN A 888 35.20 5.67 -50.01
C GLN A 888 34.80 6.68 -51.08
N ASN A 889 35.64 6.88 -52.10
CA ASN A 889 35.30 7.74 -53.23
C ASN A 889 34.05 7.21 -53.95
N ILE A 890 33.06 8.08 -54.15
CA ILE A 890 31.93 7.78 -55.03
C ILE A 890 32.44 7.93 -56.45
N ASN A 891 32.48 6.82 -57.18
CA ASN A 891 33.08 6.81 -58.51
C ASN A 891 32.35 7.79 -59.46
N GLY A 892 33.12 8.62 -60.16
CA GLY A 892 32.61 9.65 -61.09
C GLY A 892 32.06 10.93 -60.45
N ALA A 893 31.94 11.02 -59.11
CA ALA A 893 31.40 12.20 -58.44
C ALA A 893 32.47 13.30 -58.24
N ILE A 894 33.00 13.87 -59.33
CA ILE A 894 34.11 14.85 -59.35
C ILE A 894 33.66 16.31 -59.54
N SER A 895 32.44 16.63 -59.11
CA SER A 895 31.82 17.95 -59.26
C SER A 895 31.58 18.61 -57.90
N SER A 896 31.11 19.86 -57.91
CA SER A 896 30.69 20.57 -56.69
C SER A 896 29.36 20.07 -56.09
N THR A 897 28.63 19.15 -56.73
CA THR A 897 27.35 18.60 -56.25
C THR A 897 27.22 17.09 -56.49
N TYR A 898 26.33 16.42 -55.74
CA TYR A 898 26.04 14.99 -55.87
C TYR A 898 24.60 14.62 -55.49
N THR A 899 23.98 13.66 -56.19
CA THR A 899 22.61 13.16 -55.93
C THR A 899 22.64 11.66 -55.61
N ALA A 900 22.17 11.28 -54.43
CA ALA A 900 22.17 9.92 -53.90
C ALA A 900 20.82 9.20 -54.13
N PRO A 901 20.80 7.94 -54.58
CA PRO A 901 19.57 7.14 -54.70
C PRO A 901 19.11 6.59 -53.33
N GLY A 902 17.82 6.66 -53.02
CA GLY A 902 17.22 6.12 -51.79
C GLY A 902 17.09 4.60 -51.77
N ASN A 903 18.22 3.91 -51.87
CA ASN A 903 18.32 2.45 -51.72
C ASN A 903 18.72 2.03 -50.30
N ALA A 904 19.47 2.85 -49.57
CA ALA A 904 19.93 2.62 -48.20
C ALA A 904 20.32 3.93 -47.48
N THR A 905 20.15 3.96 -46.16
CA THR A 905 20.57 5.04 -45.24
C THR A 905 22.10 5.10 -45.10
N ARG A 906 22.76 6.26 -45.27
CA ARG A 906 24.24 6.46 -45.22
C ARG A 906 24.70 7.94 -45.15
N TYR A 907 26.01 8.23 -45.26
CA TYR A 907 26.66 9.57 -45.15
C TYR A 907 27.55 9.97 -46.37
N LEU A 908 27.81 11.28 -46.63
CA LEU A 908 28.44 11.85 -47.87
C LEU A 908 29.36 13.12 -47.66
N ARG A 909 30.53 13.30 -48.35
CA ARG A 909 31.48 14.50 -48.31
C ARG A 909 32.40 14.72 -49.56
N CYS A 910 33.27 15.78 -49.67
CA CYS A 910 34.10 16.14 -50.87
C CYS A 910 35.62 16.51 -50.66
N ALA A 911 36.43 16.68 -51.74
CA ALA A 911 37.91 16.92 -51.81
C ALA A 911 38.37 17.90 -52.95
N LEU A 912 39.54 18.59 -52.86
CA LEU A 912 40.00 19.71 -53.76
C LEU A 912 41.55 19.90 -53.98
N THR A 913 42.09 20.24 -55.18
CA THR A 913 43.58 20.38 -55.46
C THR A 913 44.05 21.51 -56.42
N ALA A 914 45.17 22.24 -56.18
CA ALA A 914 45.85 23.19 -57.10
C ALA A 914 47.37 23.45 -56.83
N SER A 915 48.17 23.91 -57.83
CA SER A 915 49.66 24.02 -57.84
C SER A 915 50.41 22.86 -57.16
N GLY A 916 49.89 21.64 -57.26
CA GLY A 916 50.46 20.43 -56.64
C GLY A 916 49.98 20.11 -55.20
N MET A 917 48.94 20.77 -54.67
CA MET A 917 48.53 20.68 -53.24
C MET A 917 46.99 20.52 -53.04
N THR A 918 46.54 19.75 -52.03
CA THR A 918 45.13 19.22 -51.89
C THR A 918 44.44 19.51 -50.53
N SER A 919 43.09 19.43 -50.43
CA SER A 919 42.23 19.71 -49.23
C SER A 919 40.81 19.06 -49.29
N TYR A 920 39.96 19.15 -48.25
CA TYR A 920 38.67 18.39 -48.10
C TYR A 920 37.50 19.14 -47.39
N SER A 921 36.26 18.60 -47.47
CA SER A 921 34.98 19.15 -46.95
C SER A 921 34.26 18.25 -45.90
N ARG A 922 33.16 18.76 -45.31
CA ARG A 922 32.32 18.11 -44.26
C ARG A 922 31.30 17.08 -44.78
N ALA A 923 30.78 16.29 -43.84
CA ALA A 923 29.89 15.15 -44.04
C ALA A 923 28.40 15.42 -43.73
N ALA A 924 27.49 14.78 -44.48
CA ALA A 924 26.03 14.85 -44.33
C ALA A 924 25.33 13.48 -44.34
N GLN A 925 24.22 13.31 -43.62
CA GLN A 925 23.45 12.06 -43.46
C GLN A 925 22.22 11.95 -44.39
N PHE A 926 21.89 10.74 -44.83
CA PHE A 926 20.74 10.42 -45.69
C PHE A 926 19.96 9.20 -45.16
N THR A 927 18.62 9.30 -45.00
CA THR A 927 17.75 8.24 -44.43
C THR A 927 16.65 7.76 -45.38
N VAL A 928 16.38 6.44 -45.43
CA VAL A 928 15.41 5.82 -46.36
C VAL A 928 14.31 5.00 -45.64
N TYR A 929 13.02 5.29 -45.94
CA TYR A 929 11.85 4.60 -45.37
C TYR A 929 11.24 3.52 -46.29
N ALA A 930 10.60 2.48 -45.73
CA ALA A 930 9.93 1.42 -46.50
C ALA A 930 8.57 1.87 -47.09
N LEU A 931 7.99 1.07 -48.00
CA LEU A 931 6.65 1.30 -48.58
C LEU A 931 5.60 0.41 -47.89
N PRO A 932 4.33 0.84 -47.76
CA PRO A 932 3.27 0.02 -47.19
C PRO A 932 2.85 -1.16 -48.08
N ASP A 933 2.48 -2.27 -47.45
CA ASP A 933 1.95 -3.47 -48.11
C ASP A 933 0.42 -3.39 -48.19
N VAL A 934 -0.12 -3.17 -49.39
CA VAL A 934 -1.54 -2.89 -49.63
C VAL A 934 -2.21 -4.10 -50.27
N GLN A 935 -3.33 -4.55 -49.72
CA GLN A 935 -4.00 -5.80 -50.09
C GLN A 935 -5.46 -5.56 -50.50
N ILE A 936 -6.02 -6.37 -51.43
CA ILE A 936 -7.39 -6.24 -51.96
C ILE A 936 -8.14 -7.59 -51.89
N THR A 937 -9.43 -7.55 -51.53
CA THR A 937 -10.39 -8.65 -51.65
C THR A 937 -11.69 -8.20 -52.35
N ARG A 938 -12.47 -9.15 -52.89
CA ARG A 938 -13.77 -8.91 -53.56
C ARG A 938 -14.82 -9.96 -53.20
N SER A 939 -16.10 -9.66 -53.38
CA SER A 939 -17.19 -10.59 -53.07
C SER A 939 -17.43 -11.69 -54.12
N ASP A 940 -17.67 -11.34 -55.41
CA ASP A 940 -18.05 -12.29 -56.47
C ASP A 940 -17.75 -11.74 -57.89
N TYR A 941 -18.20 -12.42 -58.96
CA TYR A 941 -18.06 -12.01 -60.37
C TYR A 941 -19.34 -11.35 -60.94
N THR A 942 -19.19 -10.45 -61.93
CA THR A 942 -20.27 -9.72 -62.62
C THR A 942 -20.65 -10.35 -63.95
N ASP A 943 -21.94 -10.36 -64.28
CA ASP A 943 -22.47 -10.79 -65.58
C ASP A 943 -23.67 -9.93 -66.03
N CYS A 944 -24.33 -10.28 -67.14
CA CYS A 944 -25.49 -9.54 -67.64
C CYS A 944 -26.78 -9.70 -66.79
N THR A 945 -26.70 -10.31 -65.61
CA THR A 945 -27.79 -10.42 -64.61
C THR A 945 -27.42 -9.90 -63.23
N ASN A 946 -26.13 -9.80 -62.88
CA ASN A 946 -25.62 -9.17 -61.67
C ASN A 946 -24.58 -8.09 -62.02
N SER A 947 -24.95 -6.82 -61.85
CA SER A 947 -24.22 -5.66 -62.40
C SER A 947 -23.23 -4.97 -61.46
N SER A 948 -22.99 -5.48 -60.25
CA SER A 948 -22.02 -4.88 -59.30
C SER A 948 -21.31 -5.88 -58.38
N VAL A 949 -20.12 -5.52 -57.87
CA VAL A 949 -19.25 -6.31 -56.96
C VAL A 949 -18.72 -5.44 -55.82
N GLN A 950 -18.71 -5.92 -54.58
CA GLN A 950 -18.07 -5.21 -53.46
C GLN A 950 -16.55 -5.46 -53.44
N LEU A 951 -15.74 -4.40 -53.35
CA LEU A 951 -14.29 -4.45 -53.11
C LEU A 951 -13.98 -4.04 -51.66
N ARG A 952 -12.85 -4.53 -51.12
CA ARG A 952 -12.27 -4.09 -49.83
C ARG A 952 -10.74 -4.08 -49.90
N ALA A 953 -10.10 -3.01 -49.44
CA ALA A 953 -8.65 -2.87 -49.32
C ALA A 953 -8.20 -2.65 -47.88
N SER A 954 -6.97 -3.07 -47.57
CA SER A 954 -6.31 -2.92 -46.28
C SER A 954 -4.80 -2.66 -46.45
N GLY A 955 -4.09 -2.30 -45.36
CA GLY A 955 -2.62 -2.14 -45.33
C GLY A 955 -2.08 -0.70 -45.40
N ALA A 956 -2.95 0.31 -45.50
CA ALA A 956 -2.60 1.73 -45.52
C ALA A 956 -3.57 2.58 -44.69
N VAL A 957 -3.25 3.87 -44.48
CA VAL A 957 -4.12 4.81 -43.74
C VAL A 957 -5.04 5.63 -44.65
N ALA A 958 -4.70 5.78 -45.93
CA ALA A 958 -5.54 6.41 -46.95
C ALA A 958 -5.43 5.64 -48.28
N TYR A 959 -6.52 5.57 -49.03
CA TYR A 959 -6.65 4.78 -50.27
C TYR A 959 -7.16 5.63 -51.43
N THR A 960 -6.68 5.37 -52.64
CA THR A 960 -7.22 5.94 -53.89
C THR A 960 -7.23 4.88 -54.98
N TRP A 961 -8.37 4.69 -55.63
CA TRP A 961 -8.63 3.68 -56.65
C TRP A 961 -8.69 4.28 -58.05
N LEU A 962 -8.14 3.57 -59.04
CA LEU A 962 -8.20 3.95 -60.45
C LEU A 962 -8.50 2.73 -61.34
N PRO A 963 -9.34 2.86 -62.39
CA PRO A 963 -10.15 4.03 -62.72
C PRO A 963 -11.25 4.27 -61.67
N ALA A 964 -11.64 5.53 -61.46
CA ALA A 964 -12.76 5.86 -60.59
C ALA A 964 -14.13 5.54 -61.22
N ALA A 965 -14.18 5.48 -62.55
CA ALA A 965 -15.40 5.21 -63.31
C ALA A 965 -15.92 3.79 -63.00
N GLY A 966 -17.19 3.71 -62.59
CA GLY A 966 -17.81 2.45 -62.17
C GLY A 966 -17.65 2.12 -60.68
N LEU A 967 -16.90 2.90 -59.90
CA LEU A 967 -16.83 2.75 -58.43
C LEU A 967 -17.84 3.65 -57.71
N SER A 968 -18.33 3.21 -56.55
CA SER A 968 -19.20 4.02 -55.68
C SER A 968 -18.46 5.17 -54.98
N ASP A 969 -17.21 4.95 -54.56
CA ASP A 969 -16.32 5.96 -54.00
C ASP A 969 -14.85 5.54 -54.21
N ALA A 970 -14.16 6.22 -55.11
CA ALA A 970 -12.78 5.90 -55.45
C ALA A 970 -11.75 6.24 -54.36
N ASN A 971 -12.11 6.83 -53.22
CA ASN A 971 -11.19 7.03 -52.08
C ASN A 971 -11.56 6.20 -50.84
N SER A 972 -12.62 5.41 -50.91
CA SER A 972 -13.02 4.52 -49.83
C SER A 972 -12.10 3.29 -49.74
N ALA A 973 -11.91 2.76 -48.54
CA ALA A 973 -11.32 1.44 -48.34
C ALA A 973 -12.24 0.30 -48.83
N SER A 974 -13.54 0.55 -49.05
CA SER A 974 -14.48 -0.48 -49.52
C SER A 974 -15.52 0.02 -50.53
N PRO A 975 -15.14 0.30 -51.79
CA PRO A 975 -16.09 0.69 -52.83
C PRO A 975 -16.84 -0.50 -53.45
N VAL A 976 -18.03 -0.23 -53.96
CA VAL A 976 -18.77 -1.12 -54.87
C VAL A 976 -18.38 -0.79 -56.31
N ALA A 977 -18.13 -1.81 -57.13
CA ALA A 977 -17.66 -1.70 -58.51
C ALA A 977 -18.67 -2.29 -59.51
N SER A 978 -19.13 -1.46 -60.44
CA SER A 978 -20.17 -1.75 -61.44
C SER A 978 -19.72 -1.41 -62.88
N PRO A 979 -18.60 -1.97 -63.39
CA PRO A 979 -18.09 -1.63 -64.71
C PRO A 979 -18.95 -2.22 -65.86
N LEU A 980 -19.08 -1.49 -66.97
CA LEU A 980 -19.84 -1.92 -68.17
C LEU A 980 -19.05 -2.83 -69.15
N THR A 981 -17.75 -2.99 -68.88
CA THR A 981 -16.78 -3.82 -69.61
C THR A 981 -15.73 -4.32 -68.63
N SER A 982 -15.07 -5.45 -68.91
CA SER A 982 -14.00 -5.97 -68.05
C SER A 982 -12.97 -4.88 -67.71
N THR A 983 -12.78 -4.59 -66.42
CA THR A 983 -12.00 -3.46 -65.92
C THR A 983 -11.08 -3.91 -64.78
N VAL A 984 -9.81 -3.51 -64.85
CA VAL A 984 -8.85 -3.69 -63.75
C VAL A 984 -8.86 -2.42 -62.89
N TYR A 985 -9.13 -2.59 -61.61
CA TYR A 985 -9.02 -1.52 -60.62
C TYR A 985 -7.71 -1.67 -59.83
N MET A 986 -6.96 -0.58 -59.74
CA MET A 986 -5.74 -0.46 -58.93
C MET A 986 -6.03 0.42 -57.72
N VAL A 987 -5.71 -0.03 -56.52
CA VAL A 987 -5.65 0.83 -55.33
C VAL A 987 -4.21 1.28 -55.08
N ALA A 988 -4.03 2.55 -54.74
CA ALA A 988 -2.83 3.07 -54.11
C ALA A 988 -3.14 3.37 -52.64
N GLY A 989 -2.33 2.85 -51.72
CA GLY A 989 -2.42 3.10 -50.29
C GLY A 989 -1.22 3.93 -49.81
N THR A 990 -1.47 4.97 -49.02
CA THR A 990 -0.41 5.82 -48.41
C THR A 990 -0.27 5.51 -46.92
N ASP A 991 0.96 5.43 -46.42
CA ASP A 991 1.27 5.27 -45.00
C ASP A 991 1.43 6.60 -44.24
N ALA A 992 1.71 6.52 -42.94
CA ALA A 992 1.90 7.70 -42.09
C ALA A 992 3.19 8.50 -42.40
N ASN A 993 4.15 7.93 -43.15
CA ASN A 993 5.38 8.60 -43.58
C ASN A 993 5.24 9.23 -44.98
N GLY A 994 4.06 9.14 -45.60
CA GLY A 994 3.80 9.61 -46.96
C GLY A 994 4.29 8.66 -48.06
N CYS A 995 4.77 7.47 -47.71
CA CYS A 995 5.20 6.47 -48.67
C CYS A 995 4.00 5.68 -49.23
N GLN A 996 4.03 5.35 -50.53
CA GLN A 996 2.88 4.77 -51.25
C GLN A 996 3.14 3.35 -51.76
N GLY A 997 2.21 2.44 -51.46
CA GLY A 997 2.12 1.08 -51.98
C GLY A 997 0.91 0.91 -52.89
N LYS A 998 0.86 -0.16 -53.71
CA LYS A 998 -0.21 -0.38 -54.70
C LYS A 998 -0.58 -1.86 -54.86
N ALA A 999 -1.84 -2.13 -55.17
CA ALA A 999 -2.35 -3.46 -55.55
C ALA A 999 -3.45 -3.36 -56.63
N THR A 1000 -3.74 -4.46 -57.32
CA THR A 1000 -4.69 -4.51 -58.46
C THR A 1000 -5.66 -5.68 -58.40
N VAL A 1001 -6.90 -5.50 -58.86
CA VAL A 1001 -7.92 -6.55 -59.03
C VAL A 1001 -8.67 -6.41 -60.36
N GLU A 1002 -8.89 -7.51 -61.08
CA GLU A 1002 -9.63 -7.53 -62.35
C GLU A 1002 -11.10 -7.95 -62.15
N ILE A 1003 -12.05 -7.11 -62.58
CA ILE A 1003 -13.48 -7.43 -62.64
C ILE A 1003 -13.85 -7.68 -64.11
N LYS A 1004 -14.18 -8.93 -64.46
CA LYS A 1004 -14.52 -9.34 -65.84
C LYS A 1004 -16.02 -9.25 -66.09
N VAL A 1005 -16.41 -8.69 -67.25
CA VAL A 1005 -17.80 -8.55 -67.70
C VAL A 1005 -17.98 -9.34 -69.00
N GLY A 1006 -18.60 -10.52 -68.92
CA GLY A 1006 -18.80 -11.42 -70.06
C GLY A 1006 -20.04 -11.09 -70.89
N ARG A 1007 -19.92 -11.12 -72.23
CA ARG A 1007 -21.05 -11.03 -73.17
C ARG A 1007 -21.07 -12.26 -74.07
N ASN A 1008 -21.75 -13.34 -73.65
CA ASN A 1008 -21.83 -14.55 -74.47
C ASN A 1008 -23.23 -14.74 -75.07
N TYR A 1009 -23.31 -14.75 -76.41
CA TYR A 1009 -24.55 -14.83 -77.19
C TYR A 1009 -24.47 -15.99 -78.19
N GLU A 1010 -24.30 -17.20 -77.65
CA GLU A 1010 -24.21 -18.45 -78.41
C GLU A 1010 -25.59 -19.01 -78.79
N MET A 1011 -25.66 -19.70 -79.92
CA MET A 1011 -26.79 -20.53 -80.32
C MET A 1011 -26.29 -21.97 -80.51
N ALA A 1012 -27.13 -22.95 -80.22
CA ALA A 1012 -26.86 -24.33 -80.63
C ALA A 1012 -26.74 -24.45 -82.17
N ASN A 1013 -25.88 -25.33 -82.64
CA ASN A 1013 -25.69 -25.60 -84.07
C ASN A 1013 -26.44 -26.85 -84.57
N ALA A 1014 -27.06 -27.61 -83.66
CA ALA A 1014 -27.93 -28.73 -83.99
C ALA A 1014 -28.98 -28.98 -82.88
N PHE A 1015 -30.12 -29.57 -83.25
CA PHE A 1015 -31.14 -30.00 -82.30
C PHE A 1015 -31.92 -31.25 -82.74
N THR A 1016 -32.50 -31.94 -81.76
CA THR A 1016 -33.14 -33.26 -81.89
C THR A 1016 -34.55 -33.24 -81.28
N PRO A 1017 -35.59 -32.86 -82.06
CA PRO A 1017 -36.98 -32.89 -81.63
C PRO A 1017 -37.55 -34.32 -81.67
N ASP A 1018 -37.27 -35.07 -80.61
CA ASP A 1018 -37.70 -36.47 -80.41
C ASP A 1018 -38.79 -36.62 -79.31
N GLY A 1019 -38.95 -35.62 -78.45
CA GLY A 1019 -39.92 -35.54 -77.35
C GLY A 1019 -39.37 -35.91 -75.97
N ASN A 1020 -38.05 -36.05 -75.80
CA ASN A 1020 -37.43 -36.51 -74.55
C ASN A 1020 -37.30 -35.42 -73.46
N GLY A 1021 -37.67 -34.16 -73.76
CA GLY A 1021 -37.53 -32.99 -72.89
C GLY A 1021 -36.23 -32.20 -73.09
N THR A 1022 -35.26 -32.74 -73.84
CA THR A 1022 -33.90 -32.19 -73.98
C THR A 1022 -33.59 -31.91 -75.44
N ASN A 1023 -33.21 -30.66 -75.74
CA ASN A 1023 -32.92 -30.18 -77.10
C ASN A 1023 -34.08 -30.36 -78.12
N ASP A 1024 -35.32 -30.48 -77.62
CA ASP A 1024 -36.54 -30.67 -78.42
C ASP A 1024 -36.97 -29.48 -79.27
N CYS A 1025 -36.41 -28.30 -78.99
CA CYS A 1025 -36.67 -27.13 -79.78
C CYS A 1025 -35.46 -26.19 -79.78
N PHE A 1026 -35.24 -25.57 -80.93
CA PHE A 1026 -34.17 -24.63 -81.18
C PHE A 1026 -34.64 -23.19 -81.03
N GLY A 1027 -34.02 -22.45 -80.11
CA GLY A 1027 -34.33 -21.06 -79.83
C GLY A 1027 -33.31 -20.44 -78.87
N ILE A 1028 -33.51 -19.15 -78.56
CA ILE A 1028 -32.62 -18.40 -77.69
C ILE A 1028 -32.85 -18.81 -76.24
N ARG A 1029 -31.85 -19.35 -75.56
CA ARG A 1029 -31.99 -19.85 -74.17
C ARG A 1029 -31.32 -19.00 -73.09
N SER A 1030 -30.25 -18.25 -73.42
CA SER A 1030 -29.35 -17.67 -72.40
C SER A 1030 -28.73 -16.33 -72.82
N TRP A 1031 -29.53 -15.42 -73.39
CA TRP A 1031 -29.03 -14.11 -73.87
C TRP A 1031 -29.39 -12.93 -72.94
N GLY A 1032 -29.93 -13.21 -71.75
CA GLY A 1032 -30.42 -12.20 -70.82
C GLY A 1032 -31.75 -11.55 -71.27
N PRO A 1033 -32.16 -10.44 -70.63
CA PRO A 1033 -33.36 -9.70 -71.00
C PRO A 1033 -33.28 -9.13 -72.42
N LEU A 1034 -34.19 -9.57 -73.29
CA LEU A 1034 -34.31 -9.09 -74.67
C LEU A 1034 -35.40 -8.02 -74.75
N LEU A 1035 -34.99 -6.76 -74.84
CA LEU A 1035 -35.88 -5.59 -74.98
C LEU A 1035 -36.66 -5.62 -76.31
N LYS A 1036 -36.08 -6.21 -77.35
CA LYS A 1036 -36.71 -6.47 -78.65
C LYS A 1036 -36.02 -7.65 -79.32
N VAL A 1037 -36.75 -8.53 -80.00
CA VAL A 1037 -36.18 -9.63 -80.80
C VAL A 1037 -37.00 -9.92 -82.04
N SER A 1038 -36.34 -10.39 -83.10
CA SER A 1038 -36.92 -11.03 -84.28
C SER A 1038 -36.07 -12.23 -84.62
N PHE A 1039 -36.64 -13.44 -84.50
CA PHE A 1039 -35.98 -14.72 -84.77
C PHE A 1039 -36.69 -15.39 -85.94
N SER A 1040 -35.93 -15.72 -86.99
CA SER A 1040 -36.41 -16.38 -88.21
C SER A 1040 -35.59 -17.63 -88.52
N ILE A 1041 -36.23 -18.66 -89.08
CA ILE A 1041 -35.55 -19.84 -89.65
C ILE A 1041 -36.09 -20.10 -91.06
N TYR A 1042 -35.18 -20.44 -91.97
CA TYR A 1042 -35.44 -20.64 -93.39
C TYR A 1042 -34.97 -22.03 -93.84
N ASN A 1043 -35.69 -22.63 -94.78
CA ASN A 1043 -35.28 -23.86 -95.46
C ASN A 1043 -34.24 -23.60 -96.57
N ARG A 1044 -33.68 -24.66 -97.15
CA ARG A 1044 -32.68 -24.60 -98.23
C ARG A 1044 -33.12 -23.86 -99.50
N TRP A 1045 -34.42 -23.61 -99.67
CA TRP A 1045 -35.00 -22.88 -100.81
C TRP A 1045 -35.28 -21.40 -100.49
N GLY A 1046 -34.94 -20.93 -99.29
CA GLY A 1046 -35.13 -19.54 -98.85
C GLY A 1046 -36.51 -19.22 -98.28
N GLU A 1047 -37.39 -20.22 -98.13
CA GLU A 1047 -38.72 -20.04 -97.53
C GLU A 1047 -38.64 -20.00 -95.99
N ARG A 1048 -39.35 -19.04 -95.37
CA ARG A 1048 -39.36 -18.86 -93.91
C ARG A 1048 -40.32 -19.83 -93.22
N ILE A 1049 -39.76 -20.87 -92.61
CA ILE A 1049 -40.50 -21.96 -91.95
C ILE A 1049 -40.76 -21.71 -90.46
N PHE A 1050 -40.02 -20.79 -89.83
CA PHE A 1050 -40.31 -20.34 -88.46
C PHE A 1050 -40.04 -18.85 -88.33
N TRP A 1051 -40.88 -18.16 -87.56
CA TRP A 1051 -40.70 -16.77 -87.20
C TRP A 1051 -41.34 -16.46 -85.86
N SER A 1052 -40.66 -15.67 -85.03
CA SER A 1052 -41.18 -15.15 -83.77
C SER A 1052 -40.52 -13.82 -83.37
N THR A 1053 -41.29 -12.96 -82.71
CA THR A 1053 -40.80 -11.81 -81.93
C THR A 1053 -40.89 -12.04 -80.41
N ASN A 1054 -41.41 -13.20 -79.98
CA ASN A 1054 -41.37 -13.65 -78.58
C ASN A 1054 -40.01 -14.32 -78.31
N PRO A 1055 -39.20 -13.84 -77.35
CA PRO A 1055 -37.86 -14.38 -77.04
C PRO A 1055 -37.87 -15.83 -76.56
N ASN A 1056 -38.96 -16.29 -75.93
CA ASN A 1056 -39.08 -17.65 -75.41
C ASN A 1056 -39.58 -18.66 -76.47
N ALA A 1057 -39.86 -18.20 -77.69
CA ALA A 1057 -40.31 -19.09 -78.75
C ALA A 1057 -39.13 -19.84 -79.39
N CYS A 1058 -39.32 -21.15 -79.56
CA CYS A 1058 -38.37 -22.04 -80.20
C CYS A 1058 -39.04 -22.86 -81.30
N TRP A 1059 -38.25 -23.34 -82.25
CA TRP A 1059 -38.71 -24.17 -83.36
C TRP A 1059 -38.51 -25.66 -83.06
N ASP A 1060 -39.54 -26.47 -83.21
CA ASP A 1060 -39.58 -27.92 -82.94
C ASP A 1060 -39.27 -28.79 -84.18
N GLY A 1061 -38.77 -28.16 -85.26
CA GLY A 1061 -38.49 -28.86 -86.51
C GLY A 1061 -39.75 -29.22 -87.32
N ARG A 1062 -40.90 -28.60 -87.05
CA ARG A 1062 -42.13 -28.75 -87.86
C ARG A 1062 -42.47 -27.47 -88.62
N TYR A 1063 -43.22 -27.61 -89.70
CA TYR A 1063 -43.83 -26.49 -90.41
C TYR A 1063 -45.24 -26.92 -90.84
N GLN A 1064 -46.24 -26.08 -90.54
CA GLN A 1064 -47.67 -26.37 -90.78
C GLN A 1064 -48.09 -27.76 -90.26
N GLY A 1065 -47.62 -28.14 -89.06
CA GLY A 1065 -47.87 -29.44 -88.42
C GLY A 1065 -47.03 -30.63 -88.92
N LYS A 1066 -46.46 -30.53 -90.14
CA LYS A 1066 -45.65 -31.60 -90.75
C LYS A 1066 -44.20 -31.56 -90.27
N LYS A 1067 -43.63 -32.73 -89.96
CA LYS A 1067 -42.20 -32.90 -89.66
C LYS A 1067 -41.38 -32.47 -90.89
N GLN A 1068 -40.42 -31.56 -90.70
CA GLN A 1068 -39.45 -31.18 -91.72
C GLN A 1068 -38.34 -32.24 -91.88
N GLU A 1069 -37.68 -32.24 -93.05
CA GLU A 1069 -36.59 -33.17 -93.38
C GLU A 1069 -35.38 -32.99 -92.45
N VAL A 1070 -34.61 -34.07 -92.24
CA VAL A 1070 -33.30 -33.99 -91.58
C VAL A 1070 -32.34 -33.23 -92.50
N GLY A 1071 -31.67 -32.21 -91.97
CA GLY A 1071 -30.82 -31.33 -92.77
C GLY A 1071 -30.51 -29.99 -92.11
N THR A 1072 -29.76 -29.16 -92.83
CA THR A 1072 -29.28 -27.86 -92.32
C THR A 1072 -30.22 -26.72 -92.73
N TYR A 1073 -30.65 -25.94 -91.74
CA TYR A 1073 -31.54 -24.80 -91.86
C TYR A 1073 -30.80 -23.52 -91.47
N ILE A 1074 -31.14 -22.39 -92.08
CA ILE A 1074 -30.49 -21.10 -91.82
C ILE A 1074 -31.34 -20.32 -90.83
N TYR A 1075 -30.75 -19.89 -89.71
CA TYR A 1075 -31.39 -18.98 -88.78
C TYR A 1075 -30.83 -17.56 -88.88
N TYR A 1076 -31.70 -16.59 -88.61
CA TYR A 1076 -31.37 -15.17 -88.56
C TYR A 1076 -32.10 -14.53 -87.38
N ILE A 1077 -31.32 -13.88 -86.51
CA ILE A 1077 -31.80 -13.22 -85.29
C ILE A 1077 -31.28 -11.79 -85.28
N THR A 1078 -32.17 -10.83 -85.12
CA THR A 1078 -31.84 -9.46 -84.67
C THR A 1078 -32.50 -9.20 -83.34
N ALA A 1079 -31.77 -8.65 -82.39
CA ALA A 1079 -32.30 -8.32 -81.07
C ALA A 1079 -31.66 -7.05 -80.48
N VAL A 1080 -32.25 -6.54 -79.42
CA VAL A 1080 -31.70 -5.49 -78.57
C VAL A 1080 -31.72 -6.01 -77.14
N THR A 1081 -30.54 -6.15 -76.54
CA THR A 1081 -30.37 -6.37 -75.09
C THR A 1081 -30.06 -5.02 -74.43
N GLU A 1082 -30.07 -4.98 -73.11
CA GLU A 1082 -29.59 -3.81 -72.36
C GLU A 1082 -28.10 -3.48 -72.65
N CYS A 1083 -27.33 -4.44 -73.17
CA CYS A 1083 -25.94 -4.25 -73.59
C CYS A 1083 -25.78 -3.78 -75.05
N GLY A 1084 -26.87 -3.62 -75.80
CA GLY A 1084 -26.89 -3.07 -77.17
C GLY A 1084 -27.65 -3.92 -78.20
N ALA A 1085 -27.69 -3.43 -79.44
CA ALA A 1085 -28.24 -4.18 -80.56
C ALA A 1085 -27.29 -5.31 -81.00
N ILE A 1086 -27.86 -6.49 -81.29
CA ILE A 1086 -27.15 -7.68 -81.73
C ILE A 1086 -27.78 -8.27 -82.99
N GLU A 1087 -26.93 -8.74 -83.90
CA GLU A 1087 -27.30 -9.50 -85.10
C GLU A 1087 -26.53 -10.82 -85.12
N ARG A 1088 -27.25 -11.92 -85.33
CA ARG A 1088 -26.68 -13.27 -85.43
C ARG A 1088 -27.34 -14.03 -86.56
N LYS A 1089 -26.51 -14.55 -87.46
CA LYS A 1089 -26.90 -15.45 -88.54
C LYS A 1089 -26.03 -16.69 -88.48
N GLY A 1090 -26.62 -17.84 -88.77
CA GLY A 1090 -25.93 -19.11 -88.70
C GLY A 1090 -26.77 -20.25 -89.24
N THR A 1091 -26.24 -21.45 -89.15
CA THR A 1091 -26.93 -22.69 -89.52
C THR A 1091 -27.24 -23.51 -88.28
N VAL A 1092 -28.42 -24.13 -88.28
CA VAL A 1092 -28.79 -25.17 -87.33
C VAL A 1092 -29.12 -26.44 -88.09
N THR A 1093 -28.57 -27.57 -87.66
CA THR A 1093 -28.89 -28.88 -88.24
C THR A 1093 -30.03 -29.52 -87.45
N LEU A 1094 -31.15 -29.77 -88.12
CA LEU A 1094 -32.23 -30.58 -87.61
C LEU A 1094 -31.85 -32.05 -87.77
N ILE A 1095 -31.68 -32.76 -86.65
CA ILE A 1095 -31.39 -34.19 -86.56
C ILE A 1095 -32.63 -34.88 -85.98
N ARG A 1096 -32.96 -36.10 -86.43
CA ARG A 1096 -34.09 -36.90 -85.94
C ARG A 1096 -33.78 -38.39 -86.07
#